data_AF-A0A369UJF8-F1
#
_entry.id   AF-A0A369UJF8-F1
#
_cell.length_a   1.000
_cell.length_b   1.000
_cell.length_c   1.000
_cell.angle_alpha   90.00
_cell.angle_beta   90.00
_cell.angle_gamma   90.00
#
_symmetry.space_group_name_H-M   'P 1'
#
loop_
_entity.id
_entity.type
_entity.pdbx_description
1 polymer ?
#
loop_
_entity_poly.entity_id
_entity_poly.type
_entity_poly.pdbx_seq_one_letter_code
_entity_poly.pdbx_strand_id
1 'polypeptide(L)'
;AAREDHLGHKQLVGYAVPQDGYALDAAALRRTLAELLPDYMVPVTVVLLPALPLSPNGKLDRAALPAADFNREPLREPRNPQEAALAALFAEVLGIEQIGIDDSFFELGGDSIRSIQLVSRARLAGWLIKPRDVFQHKTVEALALVAVPAVDAATDALDIASGPLRATPIMQWFLEHGGAGIQTFHQNVLLRSPAELTLDSLIASLQVLLDHHDLLRLRLSRSANHPAGEMIVLPEGSVDAASCVARVDAHGMDSTALRQAIATHTDAAQQRLAPYDGKMLQAVWFDAGDGQQGRLLLLLHHLVVDGVSWRIVLPDLAGAWQALHAGRPAVRPAKSSSFRLWADKLAAEATSERRQAEWPLWKRMLEGADPQLAPHRLDPQLDRVQNSGQLQLRLPVAVTEALLGRVPSALNGRINDVLLTAFGLALADWRKQRGQAGPCVRIDLEGHGREDIFDGVDLSRTVGWFTSVFPISVELGDFDVPRALAGHADLGRAFKQFKEQLHALPDHGLGFGLLRHLNPTTAATLSAYADAQVSFNYLGRFEASDQQAWTMADEADRLGSGSDGAMPLTHAIALNALAEESVDGPCLVANWSWAARLFNHDDIADLAQGWFRALEALVTFAQSSQAGGFTPSDVPLLSINQADIEYLESLYASRH
;
A
#
# COMPACT_ATOMS: atom_id res chain seq x y z
N ALA A 1 -33.91 -7.22 11.41
CA ALA A 1 -34.36 -7.13 10.01
C ALA A 1 -33.32 -6.34 9.22
N ALA A 2 -32.99 -6.74 7.99
CA ALA A 2 -32.11 -5.95 7.12
C ALA A 2 -32.86 -4.71 6.60
N ARG A 3 -32.28 -3.53 6.78
CA ARG A 3 -32.82 -2.23 6.34
C ARG A 3 -31.73 -1.45 5.64
N GLU A 4 -32.10 -0.67 4.63
CA GLU A 4 -31.17 0.20 3.91
C GLU A 4 -31.04 1.52 4.66
N ASP A 5 -29.80 1.99 4.86
CA ASP A 5 -29.53 3.33 5.37
C ASP A 5 -29.68 4.40 4.27
N HIS A 6 -29.48 5.67 4.63
CA HIS A 6 -29.49 6.81 3.70
C HIS A 6 -28.43 6.75 2.58
N LEU A 7 -27.44 5.86 2.68
CA LEU A 7 -26.39 5.62 1.69
C LEU A 7 -26.62 4.30 0.90
N GLY A 8 -27.72 3.59 1.18
CA GLY A 8 -28.10 2.36 0.48
C GLY A 8 -27.46 1.07 1.03
N HIS A 9 -26.77 1.11 2.17
CA HIS A 9 -26.16 -0.09 2.77
C HIS A 9 -27.18 -0.89 3.59
N LYS A 10 -27.17 -2.22 3.42
CA LYS A 10 -28.03 -3.11 4.20
C LYS A 10 -27.45 -3.33 5.59
N GLN A 11 -28.11 -2.77 6.60
CA GLN A 11 -27.75 -2.87 8.01
C GLN A 11 -28.76 -3.71 8.79
N LEU A 12 -28.28 -4.37 9.86
CA LEU A 12 -29.12 -5.19 10.73
C LEU A 12 -29.79 -4.32 11.81
N VAL A 13 -31.13 -4.26 11.82
CA VAL A 13 -31.91 -3.57 12.86
C VAL A 13 -32.57 -4.60 13.79
N GLY A 14 -32.37 -4.45 15.09
CA GLY A 14 -33.03 -5.25 16.12
C GLY A 14 -34.37 -4.62 16.51
N TYR A 15 -35.44 -5.39 16.62
CA TYR A 15 -36.72 -4.92 17.17
C TYR A 15 -37.05 -5.75 18.39
N ALA A 16 -37.23 -5.11 19.53
CA ALA A 16 -37.48 -5.79 20.80
C ALA A 16 -38.73 -5.22 21.49
N VAL A 17 -39.48 -6.10 22.15
CA VAL A 17 -40.65 -5.73 22.96
C VAL A 17 -40.32 -6.05 24.42
N PRO A 18 -40.34 -5.07 25.33
CA PRO A 18 -40.13 -5.33 26.74
C PRO A 18 -41.28 -6.18 27.29
N GLN A 19 -40.97 -7.11 28.20
CA GLN A 19 -42.00 -7.85 28.93
C GLN A 19 -42.71 -6.90 29.92
N ASP A 20 -44.03 -7.08 30.09
CA ASP A 20 -44.84 -6.26 31.01
C ASP A 20 -44.21 -6.20 32.41
N GLY A 21 -44.01 -4.98 32.92
CA GLY A 21 -43.40 -4.71 34.23
C GLY A 21 -41.86 -4.62 34.23
N TYR A 22 -41.20 -4.83 33.09
CA TYR A 22 -39.75 -4.69 32.95
C TYR A 22 -39.38 -3.51 32.04
N ALA A 23 -38.40 -2.70 32.47
CA ALA A 23 -37.78 -1.70 31.61
C ALA A 23 -36.63 -2.35 30.83
N LEU A 24 -36.61 -2.15 29.51
CA LEU A 24 -35.53 -2.61 28.63
C LEU A 24 -34.78 -1.38 28.11
N ASP A 25 -33.45 -1.38 28.23
CA ASP A 25 -32.58 -0.36 27.65
C ASP A 25 -31.97 -0.92 26.35
N ALA A 26 -32.24 -0.24 25.23
CA ALA A 26 -31.75 -0.61 23.90
C ALA A 26 -30.22 -0.62 23.82
N ALA A 27 -29.54 0.34 24.46
CA ALA A 27 -28.09 0.47 24.43
C ALA A 27 -27.41 -0.59 25.31
N ALA A 28 -27.98 -0.90 26.48
CA ALA A 28 -27.53 -2.01 27.31
C ALA A 28 -27.70 -3.35 26.58
N LEU A 29 -28.86 -3.58 25.95
CA LEU A 29 -29.12 -4.81 25.20
C LEU A 29 -28.15 -4.99 24.03
N ARG A 30 -27.85 -3.94 23.27
CA ARG A 30 -26.87 -4.01 22.18
C ARG A 30 -25.46 -4.31 22.68
N ARG A 31 -25.00 -3.68 23.78
CA ARG A 31 -23.69 -3.99 24.37
C ARG A 31 -23.59 -5.45 24.80
N THR A 32 -24.63 -5.97 25.45
CA THR A 32 -24.69 -7.40 25.79
C THR A 32 -24.67 -8.28 24.54
N LEU A 33 -25.31 -7.87 23.44
CA LEU A 33 -25.22 -8.60 22.17
C LEU A 33 -23.80 -8.54 21.58
N ALA A 34 -23.09 -7.43 21.68
CA ALA A 34 -21.70 -7.29 21.22
C ALA A 34 -20.70 -8.13 22.03
N GLU A 35 -21.00 -8.37 23.30
CA GLU A 35 -20.20 -9.29 24.13
C GLU A 35 -20.44 -10.77 23.78
N LEU A 36 -21.56 -11.09 23.12
CA LEU A 36 -22.02 -12.47 22.89
C LEU A 36 -22.03 -12.89 21.41
N LEU A 37 -21.98 -11.93 20.49
CA LEU A 37 -22.10 -12.14 19.05
C LEU A 37 -20.94 -11.47 18.31
N PRO A 38 -20.50 -12.02 17.17
CA PRO A 38 -19.61 -11.31 16.26
C PRO A 38 -20.21 -9.98 15.79
N ASP A 39 -19.38 -8.95 15.57
CA ASP A 39 -19.83 -7.58 15.29
C ASP A 39 -20.84 -7.47 14.14
N TYR A 40 -20.68 -8.25 13.07
CA TYR A 40 -21.59 -8.23 11.94
C TYR A 40 -22.99 -8.81 12.24
N MET A 41 -23.16 -9.55 13.34
CA MET A 41 -24.44 -10.05 13.84
C MET A 41 -25.07 -9.12 14.88
N VAL A 42 -24.32 -8.14 15.38
CA VAL A 42 -24.82 -7.15 16.33
C VAL A 42 -25.66 -6.14 15.54
N PRO A 43 -26.94 -5.92 15.91
CA PRO A 43 -27.73 -4.89 15.26
C PRO A 43 -27.10 -3.51 15.41
N VAL A 44 -27.04 -2.74 14.31
CA VAL A 44 -26.54 -1.36 14.31
C VAL A 44 -27.43 -0.43 15.15
N THR A 45 -28.67 -0.85 15.42
CA THR A 45 -29.54 -0.23 16.42
C THR A 45 -30.64 -1.20 16.87
N VAL A 46 -31.14 -1.00 18.09
CA VAL A 46 -32.27 -1.74 18.67
C VAL A 46 -33.44 -0.79 18.88
N VAL A 47 -34.54 -1.04 18.18
CA VAL A 47 -35.79 -0.28 18.29
C VAL A 47 -36.73 -0.99 19.25
N LEU A 48 -37.07 -0.33 20.35
CA LEU A 48 -38.05 -0.82 21.31
C LEU A 48 -39.47 -0.54 20.83
N LEU A 49 -40.31 -1.57 20.81
CA LEU A 49 -41.71 -1.47 20.39
C LEU A 49 -42.64 -1.89 21.53
N PRO A 50 -43.82 -1.26 21.66
CA PRO A 50 -44.84 -1.73 22.60
C PRO A 50 -45.41 -3.10 22.22
N ALA A 51 -45.45 -3.43 20.93
CA ALA A 51 -45.83 -4.73 20.41
C ALA A 51 -45.27 -4.92 18.99
N LEU A 52 -45.06 -6.17 18.56
CA LEU A 52 -44.69 -6.47 17.17
C LEU A 52 -45.92 -6.32 16.27
N PRO A 53 -45.83 -5.60 15.13
CA PRO A 53 -46.94 -5.50 14.19
C PRO A 53 -47.18 -6.85 13.51
N LEU A 54 -48.43 -7.31 13.49
CA LEU A 54 -48.83 -8.57 12.89
C LEU A 54 -49.75 -8.33 11.69
N SER A 55 -49.52 -9.10 10.63
CA SER A 55 -50.43 -9.20 9.48
C SER A 55 -51.75 -9.89 9.88
N PRO A 56 -52.81 -9.79 9.06
CA PRO A 56 -54.09 -10.47 9.31
C PRO A 56 -53.99 -11.99 9.51
N ASN A 57 -52.90 -12.61 9.02
CA ASN A 57 -52.62 -14.04 9.16
C ASN A 57 -51.76 -14.38 10.41
N GLY A 58 -51.56 -13.43 11.33
CA GLY A 58 -50.82 -13.63 12.58
C GLY A 58 -49.29 -13.70 12.44
N LYS A 59 -48.74 -13.43 11.25
CA LYS A 59 -47.28 -13.34 11.01
C LYS A 59 -46.78 -11.92 11.18
N LEU A 60 -45.51 -11.74 11.57
CA LEU A 60 -44.85 -10.44 11.63
C LEU A 60 -44.99 -9.67 10.32
N ASP A 61 -45.58 -8.48 10.39
CA ASP A 61 -45.66 -7.55 9.26
C ASP A 61 -44.37 -6.71 9.21
N ARG A 62 -43.43 -7.14 8.36
CA ARG A 62 -42.15 -6.46 8.18
C ARG A 62 -42.30 -5.10 7.52
N ALA A 63 -43.38 -4.82 6.78
CA ALA A 63 -43.58 -3.52 6.15
C ALA A 63 -44.08 -2.47 7.17
N ALA A 64 -44.79 -2.91 8.20
CA ALA A 64 -45.31 -2.06 9.27
C ALA A 64 -44.32 -1.81 10.42
N LEU A 65 -43.12 -2.42 10.39
CA LEU A 65 -42.06 -2.11 11.36
C LEU A 65 -41.53 -0.69 11.12
N PRO A 66 -41.47 0.17 12.15
CA PRO A 66 -41.00 1.55 11.99
C PRO A 66 -39.58 1.57 11.45
N ALA A 67 -39.29 2.60 10.65
CA ALA A 67 -37.93 2.87 10.18
C ALA A 67 -37.03 3.12 11.39
N ALA A 68 -35.83 2.53 11.37
CA ALA A 68 -34.83 2.81 12.36
C ALA A 68 -34.23 4.20 12.07
N ASP A 69 -34.08 5.01 13.11
CA ASP A 69 -33.26 6.20 13.01
C ASP A 69 -31.79 5.76 13.04
N PHE A 70 -31.12 5.79 11.88
CA PHE A 70 -29.72 5.39 11.71
C PHE A 70 -28.75 6.49 12.11
N ASN A 71 -29.18 7.46 12.91
CA ASN A 71 -28.25 8.31 13.64
C ASN A 71 -27.21 7.39 14.28
N ARG A 72 -25.95 7.47 13.79
CA ARG A 72 -24.80 6.72 14.30
C ARG A 72 -24.91 6.72 15.84
N GLU A 73 -24.51 5.63 16.50
CA GLU A 73 -24.23 5.77 17.94
C GLU A 73 -23.38 7.03 18.12
N PRO A 74 -23.70 7.88 19.10
CA PRO A 74 -22.98 9.12 19.28
C PRO A 74 -21.50 8.76 19.36
N LEU A 75 -20.73 9.22 18.37
CA LEU A 75 -19.29 8.99 18.30
C LEU A 75 -18.73 9.32 19.67
N ARG A 76 -17.97 8.40 20.25
CA ARG A 76 -17.31 8.71 21.52
C ARG A 76 -16.29 9.79 21.23
N GLU A 77 -16.66 11.00 21.65
CA GLU A 77 -15.86 12.21 21.46
C GLU A 77 -14.49 12.07 22.14
N PRO A 78 -13.43 12.66 21.55
CA PRO A 78 -12.14 12.77 22.19
C PRO A 78 -12.23 13.40 23.58
N ARG A 79 -11.58 12.78 24.56
CA ARG A 79 -11.62 13.19 25.98
C ARG A 79 -10.49 14.16 26.34
N ASN A 80 -9.47 14.24 25.50
CA ASN A 80 -8.28 15.06 25.73
C ASN A 80 -7.68 15.55 24.39
N PRO A 81 -6.77 16.54 24.41
CA PRO A 81 -6.18 17.10 23.18
C PRO A 81 -5.41 16.10 22.32
N GLN A 82 -4.87 15.05 22.93
CA GLN A 82 -4.12 14.01 22.23
C GLN A 82 -5.04 13.10 21.42
N GLU A 83 -6.14 12.62 22.03
CA GLU A 83 -7.20 11.91 21.33
C GLU A 83 -7.80 12.77 20.22
N ALA A 84 -7.98 14.08 20.46
CA ALA A 84 -8.54 14.98 19.46
C ALA A 84 -7.61 15.13 18.25
N ALA A 85 -6.31 15.27 18.50
CA ALA A 85 -5.30 15.32 17.44
C ALA A 85 -5.25 14.01 16.65
N LEU A 86 -5.20 12.86 17.33
CA LEU A 86 -5.14 11.56 16.67
C LEU A 86 -6.43 11.22 15.90
N ALA A 87 -7.61 11.57 16.43
CA ALA A 87 -8.88 11.41 15.73
C ALA A 87 -8.94 12.24 14.44
N ALA A 88 -8.50 13.51 14.50
CA ALA A 88 -8.42 14.37 13.31
C ALA A 88 -7.44 13.80 12.27
N LEU A 89 -6.31 13.25 12.70
CA LEU A 89 -5.33 12.61 11.82
C LEU A 89 -5.87 11.31 11.20
N PHE A 90 -6.59 10.48 11.95
CA PHE A 90 -7.27 9.30 11.39
C PHE A 90 -8.26 9.75 10.32
N ALA A 91 -9.06 10.78 10.59
CA ALA A 91 -10.08 11.30 9.68
C ALA A 91 -9.44 11.76 8.36
N GLU A 92 -8.34 12.52 8.47
CA GLU A 92 -7.58 13.04 7.33
C GLU A 92 -6.88 11.93 6.53
N VAL A 93 -6.37 10.87 7.16
CA VAL A 93 -5.66 9.78 6.47
C VAL A 93 -6.61 8.78 5.83
N LEU A 94 -7.77 8.56 6.45
CA LEU A 94 -8.77 7.61 5.98
C LEU A 94 -9.75 8.26 4.98
N GLY A 95 -9.84 9.59 4.96
CA GLY A 95 -10.79 10.34 4.13
C GLY A 95 -12.22 10.29 4.69
N ILE A 96 -12.36 10.27 6.02
CA ILE A 96 -13.65 10.11 6.72
C ILE A 96 -13.93 11.39 7.52
N GLU A 97 -15.15 11.94 7.44
CA GLU A 97 -15.48 13.22 8.08
C GLU A 97 -15.39 13.20 9.61
N GLN A 98 -15.82 12.11 10.25
CA GLN A 98 -15.84 11.98 11.70
C GLN A 98 -15.47 10.57 12.14
N ILE A 99 -14.58 10.49 13.14
CA ILE A 99 -14.04 9.26 13.72
C ILE A 99 -14.21 9.31 15.24
N GLY A 100 -14.78 8.24 15.80
CA GLY A 100 -14.91 8.02 17.23
C GLY A 100 -13.62 7.46 17.82
N ILE A 101 -13.41 7.64 19.12
CA ILE A 101 -12.15 7.19 19.75
C ILE A 101 -11.98 5.65 19.77
N ASP A 102 -13.05 4.90 19.62
CA ASP A 102 -13.12 3.44 19.58
C ASP A 102 -13.12 2.87 18.16
N ASP A 103 -13.14 3.71 17.12
CA ASP A 103 -13.07 3.26 15.74
C ASP A 103 -11.70 2.65 15.41
N SER A 104 -11.73 1.43 14.86
CA SER A 104 -10.55 0.69 14.44
C SER A 104 -10.03 1.18 13.09
N PHE A 105 -8.76 1.59 13.06
CA PHE A 105 -8.09 2.13 11.87
C PHE A 105 -8.19 1.19 10.66
N PHE A 106 -8.03 -0.12 10.88
CA PHE A 106 -8.04 -1.12 9.81
C PHE A 106 -9.45 -1.52 9.36
N GLU A 107 -10.45 -1.46 10.26
CA GLU A 107 -11.85 -1.68 9.88
C GLU A 107 -12.41 -0.53 9.05
N LEU A 108 -11.93 0.69 9.32
CA LEU A 108 -12.19 1.86 8.48
C LEU A 108 -11.36 1.88 7.18
N GLY A 109 -10.72 0.77 6.84
CA GLY A 109 -9.99 0.60 5.58
C GLY A 109 -8.61 1.25 5.56
N GLY A 110 -7.98 1.39 6.73
CA GLY A 110 -6.55 1.65 6.87
C GLY A 110 -5.72 0.45 6.41
N ASP A 111 -4.55 0.74 5.83
CA ASP A 111 -3.56 -0.25 5.41
C ASP A 111 -2.16 0.15 5.94
N SER A 112 -1.11 -0.60 5.56
CA SER A 112 0.27 -0.32 5.98
C SER A 112 0.77 1.05 5.48
N ILE A 113 0.39 1.45 4.27
CA ILE A 113 0.81 2.74 3.69
C ILE A 113 0.12 3.89 4.41
N ARG A 114 -1.18 3.78 4.66
CA ARG A 114 -1.94 4.75 5.47
C ARG A 114 -1.43 4.81 6.91
N SER A 115 -0.99 3.69 7.48
CA SER A 115 -0.35 3.67 8.81
C SER A 115 0.95 4.49 8.82
N ILE A 116 1.77 4.38 7.77
CA ILE A 116 2.98 5.19 7.61
C ILE A 116 2.63 6.68 7.43
N GLN A 117 1.59 7.00 6.65
CA GLN A 117 1.10 8.37 6.50
C GLN A 117 0.63 8.96 7.84
N LEU A 118 -0.13 8.19 8.62
CA LEU A 118 -0.58 8.56 9.95
C LEU A 118 0.60 8.88 10.87
N VAL A 119 1.63 8.04 10.90
CA VAL A 119 2.85 8.28 11.69
C VAL A 119 3.56 9.57 11.24
N SER A 120 3.69 9.76 9.92
CA SER A 120 4.32 10.95 9.34
C SER A 120 3.59 12.25 9.71
N ARG A 121 2.25 12.24 9.64
CA ARG A 121 1.41 13.40 9.99
C ARG A 121 1.33 13.61 11.50
N ALA A 122 1.28 12.53 12.30
CA ALA A 122 1.34 12.62 13.76
C ALA A 122 2.62 13.31 14.23
N ARG A 123 3.76 13.00 13.60
CA ARG A 123 5.03 13.68 13.88
C ARG A 123 4.97 15.18 13.60
N LEU A 124 4.39 15.59 12.46
CA LEU A 124 4.17 17.01 12.16
C LEU A 124 3.23 17.69 13.16
N ALA A 125 2.25 16.95 13.69
CA ALA A 125 1.34 17.40 14.73
C ALA A 125 1.96 17.35 16.15
N GLY A 126 3.23 16.97 16.28
CA GLY A 126 3.93 16.96 17.56
C GLY A 126 3.78 15.67 18.37
N TRP A 127 3.45 14.54 17.74
CA TRP A 127 3.27 13.23 18.39
C TRP A 127 4.16 12.16 17.74
N LEU A 128 4.89 11.42 18.57
CA LEU A 128 5.66 10.25 18.14
C LEU A 128 4.86 8.99 18.39
N ILE A 129 4.61 8.27 17.30
CA ILE A 129 4.03 6.93 17.25
C ILE A 129 4.84 6.11 16.24
N LYS A 130 4.88 4.79 16.39
CA LYS A 130 5.53 3.89 15.44
C LYS A 130 4.49 3.21 14.56
N PRO A 131 4.85 2.76 13.33
CA PRO A 131 3.95 1.96 12.51
C PRO A 131 3.42 0.72 13.27
N ARG A 132 4.29 0.06 14.05
CA ARG A 132 3.93 -1.06 14.91
C ARG A 132 2.84 -0.70 15.93
N ASP A 133 2.87 0.50 16.49
CA ASP A 133 1.89 0.95 17.47
C ASP A 133 0.51 1.02 16.86
N VAL A 134 0.38 1.47 15.60
CA VAL A 134 -0.91 1.52 14.88
C VAL A 134 -1.50 0.12 14.73
N PHE A 135 -0.68 -0.89 14.41
CA PHE A 135 -1.13 -2.29 14.28
C PHE A 135 -1.54 -2.91 15.62
N GLN A 136 -0.84 -2.56 16.70
CA GLN A 136 -1.11 -3.10 18.04
C GLN A 136 -2.27 -2.38 18.74
N HIS A 137 -2.35 -1.07 18.56
CA HIS A 137 -3.27 -0.15 19.21
C HIS A 137 -4.21 0.46 18.16
N LYS A 138 -5.06 -0.40 17.60
CA LYS A 138 -5.86 -0.15 16.39
C LYS A 138 -6.83 1.03 16.47
N THR A 139 -7.16 1.52 17.66
CA THR A 139 -8.14 2.61 17.89
C THR A 139 -7.45 3.88 18.37
N VAL A 140 -8.10 5.04 18.19
CA VAL A 140 -7.57 6.33 18.69
C VAL A 140 -7.33 6.28 20.20
N GLU A 141 -8.27 5.73 20.98
CA GLU A 141 -8.15 5.57 22.44
C GLU A 141 -6.93 4.74 22.81
N ALA A 142 -6.72 3.59 22.14
CA ALA A 142 -5.58 2.72 22.43
C ALA A 142 -4.25 3.36 21.99
N LEU A 143 -4.22 4.02 20.83
CA LEU A 143 -3.02 4.63 20.27
C LEU A 143 -2.58 5.86 21.08
N ALA A 144 -3.54 6.62 21.60
CA ALA A 144 -3.26 7.75 22.50
C ALA A 144 -2.50 7.33 23.76
N LEU A 145 -2.64 6.09 24.24
CA LEU A 145 -1.92 5.62 25.43
C LEU A 145 -0.42 5.43 25.21
N VAL A 146 0.01 5.22 23.96
CA VAL A 146 1.41 4.96 23.59
C VAL A 146 2.05 6.12 22.82
N ALA A 147 1.25 7.03 22.28
CA ALA A 147 1.73 8.25 21.65
C ALA A 147 2.45 9.14 22.68
N VAL A 148 3.67 9.55 22.36
CA VAL A 148 4.47 10.45 23.20
C VAL A 148 4.64 11.81 22.53
N PRO A 149 4.70 12.93 23.27
CA PRO A 149 4.99 14.23 22.66
C PRO A 149 6.32 14.19 21.90
N ALA A 150 6.31 14.69 20.67
CA ALA A 150 7.51 14.99 19.92
C ALA A 150 8.17 16.23 20.57
N VAL A 151 8.87 16.00 21.67
CA VAL A 151 9.95 16.91 22.09
C VAL A 151 10.98 16.86 20.97
N ASP A 152 11.72 17.95 20.70
CA ASP A 152 12.88 17.95 19.79
C ASP A 152 13.88 16.88 20.24
N ALA A 153 13.61 15.64 19.87
CA ALA A 153 14.53 14.54 19.96
C ALA A 153 15.60 14.93 18.97
N ALA A 154 16.70 15.49 19.49
CA ALA A 154 17.88 15.79 18.73
C ALA A 154 18.09 14.61 17.77
N THR A 155 18.02 14.86 16.47
CA THR A 155 18.53 13.94 15.47
C THR A 155 19.88 13.51 16.00
N ASP A 156 20.06 12.21 16.19
CA ASP A 156 21.27 11.65 16.79
C ASP A 156 22.48 12.38 16.17
N ALA A 157 23.31 13.03 16.99
CA ALA A 157 24.36 13.93 16.50
C ALA A 157 25.37 13.23 15.57
N LEU A 158 25.26 11.90 15.46
CA LEU A 158 26.02 11.00 14.60
C LEU A 158 25.37 10.74 13.22
N ASP A 159 24.13 11.17 12.96
CA ASP A 159 23.45 10.99 11.68
C ASP A 159 23.94 12.00 10.63
N ILE A 160 25.03 11.63 9.94
CA ILE A 160 25.58 12.42 8.83
C ILE A 160 24.89 12.03 7.53
N ALA A 161 23.96 12.87 7.06
CA ALA A 161 23.13 12.56 5.89
C ALA A 161 23.89 12.58 4.53
N SER A 162 24.95 13.38 4.39
CA SER A 162 25.74 13.50 3.16
C SER A 162 27.01 12.65 3.18
N GLY A 163 27.46 12.16 2.02
CA GLY A 163 28.67 11.36 1.87
C GLY A 163 28.44 10.07 1.07
N PRO A 164 29.41 9.13 1.08
CA PRO A 164 29.27 7.85 0.42
C PRO A 164 28.04 7.08 0.94
N LEU A 165 27.25 6.55 0.01
CA LEU A 165 26.04 5.78 0.27
C LEU A 165 26.27 4.32 -0.13
N ARG A 166 26.00 3.40 0.80
CA ARG A 166 25.95 1.98 0.49
C ARG A 166 24.65 1.67 -0.26
N ALA A 167 24.74 0.84 -1.29
CA ALA A 167 23.55 0.34 -1.96
C ALA A 167 22.71 -0.50 -0.99
N THR A 168 21.43 -0.14 -0.83
CA THR A 168 20.45 -0.98 -0.15
C THR A 168 20.13 -2.22 -0.99
N PRO A 169 19.46 -3.25 -0.45
CA PRO A 169 19.14 -4.45 -1.21
C PRO A 169 18.41 -4.16 -2.53
N ILE A 170 17.45 -3.24 -2.53
CA ILE A 170 16.70 -2.87 -3.73
C ILE A 170 17.54 -2.13 -4.76
N MET A 171 18.46 -1.28 -4.30
CA MET A 171 19.43 -0.66 -5.20
C MET A 171 20.34 -1.73 -5.82
N GLN A 172 20.83 -2.71 -5.05
CA GLN A 172 21.61 -3.82 -5.59
C GLN A 172 20.81 -4.65 -6.60
N TRP A 173 19.56 -5.00 -6.27
CA TRP A 173 18.67 -5.70 -7.17
C TRP A 173 18.48 -4.94 -8.49
N PHE A 174 18.28 -3.61 -8.44
CA PHE A 174 18.18 -2.79 -9.65
C PHE A 174 19.49 -2.76 -10.45
N LEU A 175 20.64 -2.76 -9.78
CA LEU A 175 21.94 -2.77 -10.44
C LEU A 175 22.23 -4.12 -11.13
N GLU A 176 21.71 -5.21 -10.58
CA GLU A 176 21.75 -6.55 -11.18
C GLU A 176 20.85 -6.67 -12.43
N HIS A 177 19.66 -6.05 -12.41
CA HIS A 177 18.61 -6.29 -13.43
C HIS A 177 18.32 -5.11 -14.38
N GLY A 178 18.63 -3.87 -13.99
CA GLY A 178 18.22 -2.64 -14.68
C GLY A 178 18.94 -2.37 -16.00
N GLY A 179 19.98 -3.13 -16.32
CA GLY A 179 20.72 -3.02 -17.58
C GLY A 179 21.30 -1.61 -17.80
N ALA A 180 21.21 -1.11 -19.04
CA ALA A 180 21.70 0.22 -19.41
C ALA A 180 20.73 1.37 -19.04
N GLY A 181 19.53 1.07 -18.54
CA GLY A 181 18.44 2.03 -18.33
C GLY A 181 18.58 2.93 -17.09
N ILE A 182 19.71 2.86 -16.38
CA ILE A 182 19.94 3.63 -15.15
C ILE A 182 19.86 5.14 -15.33
N GLN A 183 20.01 5.68 -16.55
CA GLN A 183 19.97 7.13 -16.73
C GLN A 183 18.55 7.69 -16.62
N THR A 184 17.56 6.91 -17.05
CA THR A 184 16.19 7.42 -17.25
C THR A 184 15.15 6.71 -16.39
N PHE A 185 15.58 5.87 -15.45
CA PHE A 185 14.70 5.15 -14.53
C PHE A 185 14.05 6.11 -13.53
N HIS A 186 12.74 6.37 -13.68
CA HIS A 186 12.08 7.45 -12.96
C HIS A 186 10.65 7.09 -12.51
N GLN A 187 10.14 7.92 -11.61
CA GLN A 187 8.71 8.04 -11.35
C GLN A 187 8.31 9.49 -11.64
N ASN A 188 7.09 9.69 -12.12
CA ASN A 188 6.55 11.03 -12.33
C ASN A 188 5.13 11.17 -11.80
N VAL A 189 4.77 12.41 -11.51
CA VAL A 189 3.41 12.84 -11.20
C VAL A 189 3.11 14.13 -11.95
N LEU A 190 1.86 14.30 -12.37
CA LEU A 190 1.37 15.52 -12.98
C LEU A 190 0.33 16.15 -12.05
N LEU A 191 0.63 17.35 -11.57
CA LEU A 191 -0.17 18.09 -10.59
C LEU A 191 -0.88 19.27 -11.25
N ARG A 192 -2.00 19.68 -10.67
CA ARG A 192 -2.59 21.01 -10.89
C ARG A 192 -1.73 22.04 -10.18
N SER A 193 -1.18 23.00 -10.92
CA SER A 193 -0.43 24.10 -10.29
C SER A 193 -1.38 25.19 -9.78
N PRO A 194 -1.06 25.90 -8.68
CA PRO A 194 -1.79 27.10 -8.27
C PRO A 194 -1.86 28.14 -9.39
N ALA A 195 -2.94 28.92 -9.42
CA ALA A 195 -3.13 30.01 -10.39
C ALA A 195 -2.11 31.14 -10.20
N GLU A 196 -1.61 31.30 -8.97
CA GLU A 196 -0.64 32.31 -8.56
C GLU A 196 0.80 31.79 -8.60
N LEU A 197 1.03 30.57 -9.10
CA LEU A 197 2.37 30.02 -9.24
C LEU A 197 3.17 30.89 -10.22
N THR A 198 4.37 31.28 -9.81
CA THR A 198 5.35 31.94 -10.68
C THR A 198 6.60 31.07 -10.81
N LEU A 199 7.35 31.24 -11.89
CA LEU A 199 8.60 30.49 -12.10
C LEU A 199 9.57 30.67 -10.93
N ASP A 200 9.72 31.89 -10.42
CA ASP A 200 10.60 32.18 -9.27
C ASP A 200 10.12 31.48 -8.00
N SER A 201 8.81 31.51 -7.72
CA SER A 201 8.24 30.80 -6.57
C SER A 201 8.39 29.28 -6.68
N LEU A 202 8.27 28.72 -7.89
CA LEU A 202 8.48 27.29 -8.14
C LEU A 202 9.94 26.90 -7.91
N ILE A 203 10.89 27.65 -8.48
CA ILE A 203 12.33 27.43 -8.30
C ILE A 203 12.69 27.50 -6.81
N ALA A 204 12.22 28.54 -6.10
CA ALA A 204 12.50 28.70 -4.68
C ALA A 204 11.91 27.55 -3.83
N SER A 205 10.69 27.10 -4.14
CA SER A 205 10.05 25.99 -3.42
C SER A 205 10.75 24.65 -3.68
N LEU A 206 11.19 24.41 -4.92
CA LEU A 206 11.99 23.23 -5.27
C LEU A 206 13.38 23.26 -4.63
N GLN A 207 13.99 24.43 -4.48
CA GLN A 207 15.27 24.55 -3.77
C GLN A 207 15.12 24.13 -2.30
N VAL A 208 14.05 24.56 -1.63
CA VAL A 208 13.75 24.13 -0.25
C VAL A 208 13.64 22.61 -0.13
N LEU A 209 12.97 21.95 -1.09
CA LEU A 209 12.88 20.48 -1.12
C LEU A 209 14.22 19.82 -1.38
N LEU A 210 14.96 20.28 -2.39
CA LEU A 210 16.26 19.76 -2.74
C LEU A 210 17.23 19.85 -1.57
N ASP A 211 17.14 20.90 -0.75
CA ASP A 211 17.98 21.11 0.44
C ASP A 211 17.47 20.31 1.65
N HIS A 212 16.15 20.16 1.81
CA HIS A 212 15.56 19.42 2.92
C HIS A 212 15.73 17.90 2.77
N HIS A 213 15.47 17.33 1.59
CA HIS A 213 15.44 15.88 1.35
C HIS A 213 16.76 15.39 0.78
N ASP A 214 17.60 14.81 1.64
CA ASP A 214 19.03 14.58 1.34
C ASP A 214 19.26 13.71 0.10
N LEU A 215 18.47 12.64 -0.07
CA LEU A 215 18.66 11.70 -1.17
C LEU A 215 18.31 12.30 -2.55
N LEU A 216 17.56 13.41 -2.62
CA LEU A 216 17.33 14.10 -3.90
C LEU A 216 18.61 14.69 -4.51
N ARG A 217 19.69 14.77 -3.73
CA ARG A 217 21.03 15.20 -4.16
C ARG A 217 21.99 14.02 -4.34
N LEU A 218 21.46 12.82 -4.52
CA LEU A 218 22.26 11.64 -4.84
C LEU A 218 22.97 11.85 -6.18
N ARG A 219 24.25 11.46 -6.24
CA ARG A 219 25.05 11.42 -7.46
C ARG A 219 25.71 10.05 -7.61
N LEU A 220 25.64 9.50 -8.81
CA LEU A 220 26.35 8.28 -9.21
C LEU A 220 27.73 8.63 -9.76
N SER A 221 28.70 7.73 -9.62
CA SER A 221 29.99 7.84 -10.30
C SER A 221 30.09 6.81 -11.42
N ARG A 222 30.82 7.15 -12.49
CA ARG A 222 31.11 6.17 -13.55
C ARG A 222 32.30 5.33 -13.10
N SER A 223 32.14 4.01 -13.03
CA SER A 223 33.24 3.06 -12.85
C SER A 223 33.33 2.12 -14.04
N ALA A 224 34.56 1.82 -14.49
CA ALA A 224 34.79 0.89 -15.59
C ALA A 224 34.27 -0.53 -15.29
N ASN A 225 34.15 -0.89 -14.01
CA ASN A 225 33.79 -2.24 -13.56
C ASN A 225 32.35 -2.36 -13.06
N HIS A 226 31.63 -1.24 -12.90
CA HIS A 226 30.27 -1.26 -12.37
C HIS A 226 29.46 -0.07 -12.95
N PRO A 227 28.33 -0.32 -13.65
CA PRO A 227 27.62 0.73 -14.40
C PRO A 227 27.14 1.90 -13.53
N ALA A 228 26.81 1.67 -12.25
CA ALA A 228 26.47 2.75 -11.32
C ALA A 228 27.63 3.30 -10.47
N GLY A 229 28.82 2.69 -10.55
CA GLY A 229 29.98 3.03 -9.74
C GLY A 229 29.68 3.24 -8.25
N GLU A 230 30.27 4.28 -7.67
CA GLU A 230 30.02 4.71 -6.30
C GLU A 230 28.82 5.66 -6.22
N MET A 231 28.05 5.57 -5.14
CA MET A 231 26.93 6.45 -4.85
C MET A 231 27.32 7.45 -3.75
N ILE A 232 27.06 8.73 -3.97
CA ILE A 232 27.40 9.80 -3.02
C ILE A 232 26.21 10.75 -2.88
N VAL A 233 25.74 10.94 -1.64
CA VAL A 233 24.77 11.98 -1.31
C VAL A 233 25.51 13.30 -1.15
N LEU A 234 25.19 14.28 -1.99
CA LEU A 234 25.87 15.57 -1.97
C LEU A 234 25.35 16.48 -0.84
N PRO A 235 26.19 17.41 -0.32
CA PRO A 235 25.77 18.38 0.70
C PRO A 235 24.62 19.29 0.24
N GLU A 236 23.94 19.92 1.20
CA GLU A 236 22.96 20.98 0.93
C GLU A 236 23.52 22.08 0.02
N GLY A 237 22.70 22.63 -0.89
CA GLY A 237 23.11 23.65 -1.84
C GLY A 237 23.96 23.16 -3.01
N SER A 238 24.21 21.85 -3.15
CA SER A 238 25.00 21.31 -4.26
C SER A 238 24.26 21.24 -5.60
N VAL A 239 22.92 21.32 -5.56
CA VAL A 239 22.04 21.25 -6.74
C VAL A 239 21.24 22.55 -6.78
N ASP A 240 21.34 23.25 -7.92
CA ASP A 240 20.57 24.45 -8.20
C ASP A 240 19.23 24.08 -8.84
N ALA A 241 18.13 24.36 -8.14
CA ALA A 241 16.78 24.10 -8.60
C ALA A 241 16.47 24.77 -9.95
N ALA A 242 17.03 25.94 -10.25
CA ALA A 242 16.79 26.63 -11.52
C ALA A 242 17.26 25.79 -12.72
N SER A 243 18.28 24.94 -12.53
CA SER A 243 18.79 24.04 -13.57
C SER A 243 17.91 22.80 -13.81
N CYS A 244 16.89 22.59 -12.98
CA CYS A 244 15.97 21.47 -13.03
C CYS A 244 14.56 21.84 -13.51
N VAL A 245 14.28 23.13 -13.74
CA VAL A 245 12.94 23.63 -14.06
C VAL A 245 12.85 24.07 -15.52
N ALA A 246 11.78 23.68 -16.20
CA ALA A 246 11.38 24.23 -17.49
C ALA A 246 9.97 24.83 -17.39
N ARG A 247 9.75 25.96 -18.08
CA ARG A 247 8.43 26.55 -18.29
C ARG A 247 8.00 26.32 -19.74
N VAL A 248 6.76 25.90 -19.92
CA VAL A 248 6.10 25.73 -21.22
C VAL A 248 4.89 26.65 -21.22
N ASP A 249 4.80 27.54 -22.21
CA ASP A 249 3.62 28.36 -22.41
C ASP A 249 2.48 27.47 -22.93
N ALA A 250 1.45 27.28 -22.11
CA ALA A 250 0.26 26.50 -22.41
C ALA A 250 -0.99 27.40 -22.53
N HIS A 251 -0.82 28.71 -22.62
CA HIS A 251 -1.92 29.66 -22.72
C HIS A 251 -2.76 29.40 -23.98
N GLY A 252 -4.06 29.20 -23.78
CA GLY A 252 -5.02 28.96 -24.87
C GLY A 252 -4.91 27.58 -25.53
N MET A 253 -4.12 26.65 -24.99
CA MET A 253 -4.12 25.26 -25.45
C MET A 253 -5.45 24.59 -25.11
N ASP A 254 -6.01 23.87 -26.09
CA ASP A 254 -7.10 22.94 -25.79
C ASP A 254 -6.59 21.67 -25.10
N SER A 255 -7.50 20.83 -24.62
CA SER A 255 -7.16 19.59 -23.89
C SER A 255 -6.32 18.59 -24.70
N THR A 256 -6.41 18.60 -26.03
CA THR A 256 -5.66 17.67 -26.89
C THR A 256 -4.23 18.19 -27.08
N ALA A 257 -4.09 19.48 -27.39
CA ALA A 257 -2.80 20.14 -27.49
C ALA A 257 -2.03 20.08 -26.17
N LEU A 258 -2.71 20.30 -25.04
CA LEU A 258 -2.10 20.20 -23.71
C LEU A 258 -1.58 18.78 -23.43
N ARG A 259 -2.38 17.74 -23.69
CA ARG A 259 -1.93 16.33 -23.51
C ARG A 259 -0.72 15.99 -24.38
N GLN A 260 -0.71 16.46 -25.63
CA GLN A 260 0.43 16.24 -26.52
C GLN A 260 1.69 16.99 -26.05
N ALA A 261 1.53 18.22 -25.56
CA ALA A 261 2.62 18.99 -24.96
C ALA A 261 3.17 18.28 -23.72
N ILE A 262 2.29 17.82 -22.83
CA ILE A 262 2.67 17.04 -21.64
C ILE A 262 3.50 15.82 -22.04
N ALA A 263 3.00 14.97 -22.94
CA ALA A 263 3.73 13.78 -23.39
C ALA A 263 5.12 14.13 -23.96
N THR A 264 5.20 15.12 -24.86
CA THR A 264 6.46 15.55 -25.49
C THR A 264 7.47 16.06 -24.46
N HIS A 265 6.99 16.85 -23.50
CA HIS A 265 7.86 17.43 -22.47
C HIS A 265 8.22 16.45 -21.35
N THR A 266 7.40 15.42 -21.11
CA THR A 266 7.76 14.27 -20.26
C THR A 266 8.94 13.52 -20.84
N ASP A 267 8.90 13.13 -22.11
CA ASP A 267 10.02 12.45 -22.79
C ASP A 267 11.28 13.30 -22.74
N ALA A 268 11.16 14.60 -23.01
CA ALA A 268 12.30 15.51 -22.95
C ALA A 268 12.85 15.67 -21.51
N ALA A 269 11.98 15.70 -20.49
CA ALA A 269 12.38 15.77 -19.08
C ALA A 269 13.10 14.50 -18.62
N GLN A 270 12.61 13.34 -19.03
CA GLN A 270 13.24 12.05 -18.78
C GLN A 270 14.70 12.05 -19.29
N GLN A 271 14.95 12.55 -20.50
CA GLN A 271 16.30 12.63 -21.07
C GLN A 271 17.21 13.67 -20.39
N ARG A 272 16.65 14.60 -19.61
CA ARG A 272 17.40 15.58 -18.81
C ARG A 272 17.74 15.08 -17.41
N LEU A 273 17.17 13.95 -16.97
CA LEU A 273 17.73 13.28 -15.80
C LEU A 273 19.19 12.93 -16.06
N ALA A 274 20.04 13.31 -15.11
CA ALA A 274 21.47 13.09 -15.19
C ALA A 274 21.96 12.63 -13.81
N PRO A 275 21.70 11.37 -13.42
CA PRO A 275 22.07 10.86 -12.10
C PRO A 275 23.58 10.90 -11.84
N TYR A 276 24.42 10.86 -12.88
CA TYR A 276 25.87 11.03 -12.76
C TYR A 276 26.30 12.49 -12.48
N ASP A 277 25.45 13.46 -12.78
CA ASP A 277 25.66 14.89 -12.50
C ASP A 277 24.91 15.34 -11.23
N GLY A 278 24.24 14.41 -10.53
CA GLY A 278 23.44 14.70 -9.34
C GLY A 278 22.07 15.29 -9.64
N LYS A 279 21.63 15.30 -10.90
CA LYS A 279 20.31 15.81 -11.32
C LYS A 279 19.28 14.70 -11.27
N MET A 280 18.77 14.46 -10.06
CA MET A 280 17.77 13.43 -9.79
C MET A 280 16.33 13.92 -9.93
N LEU A 281 16.12 15.22 -10.18
CA LEU A 281 14.80 15.85 -10.29
C LEU A 281 14.72 16.69 -11.57
N GLN A 282 13.57 16.64 -12.24
CA GLN A 282 13.13 17.56 -13.29
C GLN A 282 11.70 18.03 -13.01
N ALA A 283 11.44 19.32 -13.23
CA ALA A 283 10.12 19.91 -13.13
C ALA A 283 9.76 20.63 -14.43
N VAL A 284 8.56 20.41 -14.94
CA VAL A 284 8.04 21.12 -16.11
C VAL A 284 6.71 21.77 -15.75
N TRP A 285 6.68 23.10 -15.77
CA TRP A 285 5.47 23.88 -15.53
C TRP A 285 4.85 24.30 -16.86
N PHE A 286 3.67 23.76 -17.14
CA PHE A 286 2.79 24.14 -18.24
C PHE A 286 1.91 25.29 -17.75
N ASP A 287 2.36 26.50 -18.05
CA ASP A 287 1.76 27.74 -17.58
C ASP A 287 0.54 28.09 -18.45
N ALA A 288 -0.65 28.10 -17.84
CA ALA A 288 -1.90 28.42 -18.52
C ALA A 288 -2.13 29.94 -18.69
N GLY A 289 -1.21 30.77 -18.17
CA GLY A 289 -1.32 32.22 -18.15
C GLY A 289 -1.83 32.78 -16.82
N ASP A 290 -1.78 34.10 -16.70
CA ASP A 290 -2.02 34.82 -15.45
C ASP A 290 -3.38 34.46 -14.82
N GLY A 291 -3.34 34.04 -13.55
CA GLY A 291 -4.53 33.71 -12.77
C GLY A 291 -5.24 32.42 -13.19
N GLN A 292 -4.63 31.62 -14.07
CA GLN A 292 -5.15 30.31 -14.49
C GLN A 292 -4.32 29.16 -13.92
N GLN A 293 -4.99 28.08 -13.55
CA GLN A 293 -4.32 26.87 -13.08
C GLN A 293 -3.64 26.14 -14.25
N GLY A 294 -2.31 26.13 -14.24
CA GLY A 294 -1.51 25.32 -15.15
C GLY A 294 -1.39 23.84 -14.74
N ARG A 295 -0.38 23.16 -15.29
CA ARG A 295 0.05 21.81 -14.86
C ARG A 295 1.51 21.82 -14.44
N LEU A 296 1.86 21.06 -13.42
CA LEU A 296 3.24 20.85 -13.00
C LEU A 296 3.58 19.36 -13.07
N LEU A 297 4.43 19.00 -14.02
CA LEU A 297 5.05 17.68 -14.07
C LEU A 297 6.27 17.68 -13.14
N LEU A 298 6.31 16.74 -12.21
CA LEU A 298 7.49 16.44 -11.39
C LEU A 298 7.97 15.05 -11.73
N LEU A 299 9.26 14.94 -12.04
CA LEU A 299 9.91 13.71 -12.46
C LEU A 299 11.16 13.49 -11.60
N LEU A 300 11.16 12.41 -10.83
CA LEU A 300 12.24 12.05 -9.91
C LEU A 300 12.85 10.72 -10.34
N HIS A 301 14.18 10.64 -10.33
CA HIS A 301 14.88 9.39 -10.56
C HIS A 301 14.50 8.36 -9.49
N HIS A 302 14.15 7.15 -9.89
CA HIS A 302 13.50 6.21 -8.97
C HIS A 302 14.45 5.70 -7.86
N LEU A 303 15.77 5.77 -8.04
CA LEU A 303 16.74 5.55 -6.94
C LEU A 303 16.54 6.49 -5.73
N VAL A 304 15.88 7.63 -5.90
CA VAL A 304 15.72 8.63 -4.82
C VAL A 304 14.28 8.77 -4.32
N VAL A 305 13.34 8.00 -4.86
CA VAL A 305 11.91 8.14 -4.56
C VAL A 305 11.19 6.80 -4.65
N ASP A 306 10.16 6.63 -3.82
CA ASP A 306 9.20 5.53 -3.88
C ASP A 306 7.76 6.03 -3.69
N GLY A 307 6.78 5.13 -3.76
CA GLY A 307 5.36 5.47 -3.61
C GLY A 307 5.00 6.13 -2.27
N VAL A 308 5.76 5.85 -1.20
CA VAL A 308 5.59 6.50 0.11
C VAL A 308 6.23 7.89 0.10
N SER A 309 7.40 8.04 -0.53
CA SER A 309 8.13 9.30 -0.64
C SER A 309 7.32 10.40 -1.34
N TRP A 310 6.52 10.07 -2.35
CA TRP A 310 5.61 11.05 -2.97
C TRP A 310 4.62 11.68 -1.98
N ARG A 311 4.16 10.91 -0.99
CA ARG A 311 3.26 11.39 0.07
C ARG A 311 3.97 12.31 1.07
N ILE A 312 5.29 12.43 0.99
CA ILE A 312 6.12 13.37 1.78
C ILE A 312 6.53 14.56 0.90
N VAL A 313 7.04 14.31 -0.31
CA VAL A 313 7.55 15.34 -1.23
C VAL A 313 6.46 16.33 -1.65
N LEU A 314 5.24 15.86 -1.95
CA LEU A 314 4.18 16.72 -2.48
C LEU A 314 3.63 17.70 -1.44
N PRO A 315 3.26 17.29 -0.21
CA PRO A 315 2.88 18.25 0.83
C PRO A 315 3.98 19.23 1.20
N ASP A 316 5.25 18.77 1.21
CA ASP A 316 6.39 19.65 1.49
C ASP A 316 6.59 20.70 0.39
N LEU A 317 6.36 20.35 -0.88
CA LEU A 317 6.38 21.30 -2.00
C LEU A 317 5.29 22.36 -1.83
N ALA A 318 4.07 21.90 -1.58
CA ALA A 318 2.91 22.76 -1.41
C ALA A 318 3.11 23.71 -0.22
N GLY A 319 3.59 23.19 0.92
CA GLY A 319 3.87 23.97 2.11
C GLY A 319 4.99 24.99 1.91
N ALA A 320 6.08 24.62 1.23
CA ALA A 320 7.16 25.54 0.90
C ALA A 320 6.65 26.68 0.00
N TRP A 321 5.88 26.37 -1.03
CA TRP A 321 5.28 27.37 -1.90
C TRP A 321 4.31 28.29 -1.16
N GLN A 322 3.39 27.73 -0.36
CA GLN A 322 2.42 28.51 0.42
C GLN A 322 3.09 29.51 1.37
N ALA A 323 4.18 29.10 2.04
CA ALA A 323 4.94 29.97 2.92
C ALA A 323 5.58 31.13 2.14
N LEU A 324 6.30 30.81 1.05
CA LEU A 324 6.99 31.79 0.22
C LEU A 324 6.02 32.76 -0.47
N HIS A 325 4.90 32.25 -0.99
CA HIS A 325 3.84 33.04 -1.60
C HIS A 325 3.22 34.02 -0.58
N ALA A 326 3.06 33.61 0.67
CA ALA A 326 2.61 34.48 1.77
C ALA A 326 3.70 35.44 2.28
N GLY A 327 4.87 35.54 1.62
CA GLY A 327 5.98 36.39 2.04
C GLY A 327 6.66 35.94 3.33
N ARG A 328 6.47 34.67 3.73
CA ARG A 328 7.09 34.06 4.92
C ARG A 328 8.26 33.16 4.49
N PRO A 329 9.28 32.99 5.34
CA PRO A 329 10.31 31.98 5.08
C PRO A 329 9.68 30.59 5.03
N ALA A 330 10.13 29.75 4.10
CA ALA A 330 9.72 28.36 4.08
C ALA A 330 10.20 27.66 5.36
N VAL A 331 9.27 27.06 6.10
CA VAL A 331 9.58 26.26 7.29
C VAL A 331 9.98 24.87 6.82
N ARG A 332 11.19 24.43 7.20
CA ARG A 332 11.62 23.04 7.00
C ARG A 332 11.19 22.23 8.22
N PRO A 333 10.33 21.21 8.06
CA PRO A 333 9.97 20.32 9.17
C PRO A 333 11.22 19.70 9.82
N ALA A 334 11.07 19.21 11.05
CA ALA A 334 12.14 18.43 11.69
C ALA A 334 12.47 17.20 10.84
N LYS A 335 13.77 16.97 10.58
CA LYS A 335 14.22 15.80 9.83
C LYS A 335 13.98 14.51 10.64
N SER A 336 13.61 13.45 9.93
CA SER A 336 13.72 12.07 10.39
C SER A 336 15.13 11.54 10.09
N SER A 337 15.40 10.26 10.41
CA SER A 337 16.71 9.65 10.15
C SER A 337 17.09 9.65 8.68
N SER A 338 18.36 9.88 8.36
CA SER A 338 18.80 9.92 6.98
C SER A 338 18.73 8.56 6.29
N PHE A 339 18.52 8.57 4.98
CA PHE A 339 18.59 7.35 4.16
C PHE A 339 19.98 6.68 4.24
N ARG A 340 21.03 7.47 4.44
CA ARG A 340 22.40 6.97 4.58
C ARG A 340 22.58 6.17 5.87
N LEU A 341 22.08 6.68 7.00
CA LEU A 341 22.05 5.93 8.27
C LEU A 341 21.28 4.62 8.13
N TRP A 342 20.14 4.65 7.45
CA TRP A 342 19.36 3.44 7.16
C TRP A 342 20.16 2.42 6.35
N ALA A 343 20.79 2.84 5.26
CA ALA A 343 21.61 1.97 4.42
C ALA A 343 22.80 1.36 5.17
N ASP A 344 23.49 2.14 6.01
CA ASP A 344 24.58 1.66 6.84
C ASP A 344 24.11 0.63 7.88
N LYS A 345 22.97 0.87 8.53
CA LYS A 345 22.38 -0.08 9.48
C LYS A 345 21.91 -1.37 8.80
N LEU A 346 21.31 -1.30 7.61
CA LEU A 346 20.97 -2.49 6.82
C LEU A 346 22.20 -3.32 6.44
N ALA A 347 23.29 -2.66 6.02
CA ALA A 347 24.53 -3.35 5.69
C ALA A 347 25.14 -4.07 6.89
N ALA A 348 25.07 -3.47 8.09
CA ALA A 348 25.49 -4.11 9.34
C ALA A 348 24.56 -5.26 9.73
N GLU A 349 23.24 -5.08 9.59
CA GLU A 349 22.23 -6.08 9.95
C GLU A 349 22.30 -7.33 9.07
N ALA A 350 22.72 -7.18 7.81
CA ALA A 350 22.83 -8.29 6.87
C ALA A 350 23.72 -9.44 7.36
N THR A 351 24.71 -9.17 8.21
CA THR A 351 25.62 -10.18 8.77
C THR A 351 25.28 -10.60 10.20
N SER A 352 24.20 -10.07 10.78
CA SER A 352 23.77 -10.44 12.13
C SER A 352 23.39 -11.92 12.24
N GLU A 353 23.54 -12.51 13.44
CA GLU A 353 23.12 -13.89 13.71
C GLU A 353 21.61 -14.07 13.49
N ARG A 354 20.82 -13.04 13.83
CA ARG A 354 19.37 -13.02 13.64
C ARG A 354 18.99 -13.19 12.17
N ARG A 355 19.64 -12.44 11.26
CA ARG A 355 19.40 -12.61 9.81
C ARG A 355 19.92 -13.94 9.30
N GLN A 356 21.09 -14.38 9.75
CA GLN A 356 21.61 -15.70 9.34
C GLN A 356 20.67 -16.86 9.70
N ALA A 357 19.96 -16.76 10.83
CA ALA A 357 18.98 -17.76 11.26
C ALA A 357 17.76 -17.86 10.31
N GLU A 358 17.50 -16.86 9.48
CA GLU A 358 16.42 -16.89 8.48
C GLU A 358 16.81 -17.65 7.21
N TRP A 359 18.09 -17.99 7.00
CA TRP A 359 18.54 -18.64 5.77
C TRP A 359 17.74 -19.92 5.43
N PRO A 360 17.47 -20.87 6.35
CA PRO A 360 16.67 -22.05 6.03
C PRO A 360 15.26 -21.73 5.55
N LEU A 361 14.66 -20.62 5.99
CA LEU A 361 13.35 -20.16 5.51
C LEU A 361 13.43 -19.77 4.04
N TRP A 362 14.36 -18.88 3.69
CA TRP A 362 14.51 -18.36 2.34
C TRP A 362 14.94 -19.43 1.33
N LYS A 363 15.76 -20.40 1.74
CA LYS A 363 16.07 -21.58 0.92
C LYS A 363 14.82 -22.38 0.57
N ARG A 364 13.97 -22.69 1.55
CA ARG A 364 12.72 -23.43 1.30
C ARG A 364 11.80 -22.69 0.32
N MET A 365 11.69 -21.37 0.44
CA MET A 365 10.88 -20.56 -0.49
C MET A 365 11.43 -20.61 -1.92
N LEU A 366 12.75 -20.62 -2.09
CA LEU A 366 13.39 -20.67 -3.41
C LEU A 366 13.46 -22.09 -4.00
N GLU A 367 13.50 -23.13 -3.16
CA GLU A 367 13.53 -24.54 -3.58
C GLU A 367 12.17 -25.07 -4.04
N GLY A 368 11.08 -24.37 -3.71
CA GLY A 368 9.73 -24.69 -4.18
C GLY A 368 9.70 -24.86 -5.70
N ALA A 369 9.15 -25.99 -6.17
CA ALA A 369 9.04 -26.28 -7.59
C ALA A 369 8.09 -25.27 -8.27
N ASP A 370 8.67 -24.31 -8.99
CA ASP A 370 7.95 -23.34 -9.81
C ASP A 370 8.11 -23.70 -11.30
N PRO A 371 7.20 -24.53 -11.88
CA PRO A 371 7.26 -24.90 -13.28
C PRO A 371 7.28 -23.68 -14.19
N GLN A 372 7.97 -23.80 -15.32
CA GLN A 372 8.07 -22.71 -16.28
C GLN A 372 6.71 -22.40 -16.91
N LEU A 373 6.31 -21.12 -16.87
CA LEU A 373 5.00 -20.65 -17.35
C LEU A 373 4.90 -20.61 -18.90
N ALA A 374 6.03 -20.46 -19.56
CA ALA A 374 6.16 -20.36 -21.01
C ALA A 374 7.27 -21.29 -21.52
N PRO A 375 7.32 -21.64 -22.82
CA PRO A 375 8.39 -22.48 -23.39
C PRO A 375 9.80 -21.88 -23.23
N HIS A 376 9.90 -20.57 -23.12
CA HIS A 376 11.16 -19.84 -22.97
C HIS A 376 11.14 -18.98 -21.69
N ARG A 377 12.32 -18.70 -21.15
CA ARG A 377 12.49 -17.72 -20.07
C ARG A 377 12.60 -16.31 -20.65
N LEU A 378 12.54 -15.32 -19.77
CA LEU A 378 12.88 -13.94 -20.10
C LEU A 378 14.27 -13.85 -20.73
N ASP A 379 14.37 -13.03 -21.75
CA ASP A 379 15.61 -12.60 -22.37
C ASP A 379 15.74 -11.08 -22.15
N PRO A 380 16.66 -10.63 -21.28
CA PRO A 380 16.85 -9.21 -20.97
C PRO A 380 17.15 -8.33 -22.19
N GLN A 381 17.60 -8.91 -23.31
CA GLN A 381 17.86 -8.16 -24.53
C GLN A 381 16.59 -7.92 -25.36
N LEU A 382 15.61 -8.84 -25.30
CA LEU A 382 14.40 -8.83 -26.11
C LEU A 382 13.16 -8.37 -25.33
N ASP A 383 13.04 -8.84 -24.10
CA ASP A 383 11.88 -8.62 -23.22
C ASP A 383 12.13 -7.35 -22.40
N ARG A 384 11.83 -6.21 -23.01
CA ARG A 384 12.00 -4.87 -22.43
C ARG A 384 10.66 -4.23 -22.16
N VAL A 385 10.62 -3.25 -21.26
CA VAL A 385 9.40 -2.51 -20.89
C VAL A 385 8.67 -1.97 -22.12
N GLN A 386 9.37 -1.34 -23.07
CA GLN A 386 8.72 -0.77 -24.27
C GLN A 386 8.00 -1.81 -25.14
N ASN A 387 8.40 -3.08 -25.04
CA ASN A 387 7.82 -4.19 -25.80
C ASN A 387 6.87 -5.04 -24.93
N SER A 388 6.58 -4.60 -23.70
CA SER A 388 5.69 -5.32 -22.80
C SER A 388 4.24 -5.21 -23.26
N GLY A 389 3.46 -6.26 -23.01
CA GLY A 389 2.01 -6.15 -23.07
C GLY A 389 1.50 -5.47 -21.80
N GLN A 390 0.39 -4.75 -21.92
CA GLN A 390 -0.27 -4.04 -20.84
C GLN A 390 -1.78 -4.32 -20.88
N LEU A 391 -2.37 -4.55 -19.71
CA LEU A 391 -3.81 -4.75 -19.54
C LEU A 391 -4.24 -4.13 -18.22
N GLN A 392 -5.23 -3.25 -18.28
CA GLN A 392 -5.86 -2.68 -17.09
C GLN A 392 -7.28 -3.22 -16.94
N LEU A 393 -7.60 -3.70 -15.74
CA LEU A 393 -8.96 -4.10 -15.37
C LEU A 393 -9.40 -3.38 -14.10
N ARG A 394 -10.72 -3.23 -13.92
CA ARG A 394 -11.34 -2.58 -12.76
C ARG A 394 -12.40 -3.47 -12.15
N LEU A 395 -12.35 -3.70 -10.84
CA LEU A 395 -13.44 -4.37 -10.13
C LEU A 395 -14.61 -3.41 -9.89
N PRO A 396 -15.85 -3.91 -9.94
CA PRO A 396 -17.01 -3.12 -9.50
C PRO A 396 -16.84 -2.61 -8.06
N VAL A 397 -17.36 -1.41 -7.79
CA VAL A 397 -17.28 -0.75 -6.48
C VAL A 397 -17.80 -1.65 -5.36
N ALA A 398 -18.99 -2.24 -5.52
CA ALA A 398 -19.61 -3.08 -4.51
C ALA A 398 -18.75 -4.30 -4.08
N VAL A 399 -17.96 -4.84 -5.01
CA VAL A 399 -17.00 -5.93 -4.71
C VAL A 399 -15.78 -5.37 -4.02
N THR A 400 -15.24 -4.26 -4.53
CA THR A 400 -14.07 -3.56 -3.96
C THR A 400 -14.31 -3.15 -2.51
N GLU A 401 -15.44 -2.53 -2.19
CA GLU A 401 -15.81 -2.15 -0.81
C GLU A 401 -15.83 -3.34 0.13
N ALA A 402 -16.34 -4.48 -0.34
CA ALA A 402 -16.35 -5.70 0.45
C ALA A 402 -14.91 -6.19 0.73
N LEU A 403 -14.05 -6.18 -0.29
CA LEU A 403 -12.65 -6.61 -0.17
C LEU A 403 -11.83 -5.71 0.74
N LEU A 404 -12.07 -4.39 0.73
CA LEU A 404 -11.28 -3.43 1.50
C LEU A 404 -11.65 -3.35 2.98
N GLY A 405 -12.83 -3.83 3.38
CA GLY A 405 -13.28 -3.81 4.77
C GLY A 405 -13.83 -5.16 5.23
N ARG A 406 -15.02 -5.53 4.72
CA ARG A 406 -15.79 -6.67 5.24
C ARG A 406 -15.06 -8.02 5.19
N VAL A 407 -14.34 -8.31 4.10
CA VAL A 407 -13.68 -9.60 3.91
C VAL A 407 -12.49 -9.78 4.86
N PRO A 408 -11.52 -8.85 4.96
CA PRO A 408 -10.47 -8.89 5.97
C PRO A 408 -11.01 -9.06 7.39
N SER A 409 -12.04 -8.30 7.77
CA SER A 409 -12.67 -8.41 9.10
C SER A 409 -13.29 -9.78 9.33
N ALA A 410 -14.01 -10.34 8.34
CA ALA A 410 -14.66 -11.65 8.48
C ALA A 410 -13.67 -12.82 8.57
N LEU A 411 -12.47 -12.68 7.99
CA LEU A 411 -11.47 -13.73 7.91
C LEU A 411 -10.28 -13.54 8.86
N ASN A 412 -10.35 -12.56 9.77
CA ASN A 412 -9.24 -12.16 10.64
C ASN A 412 -7.94 -11.86 9.86
N GLY A 413 -8.04 -11.24 8.68
CA GLY A 413 -6.89 -11.01 7.81
C GLY A 413 -6.72 -9.55 7.41
N ARG A 414 -5.87 -9.33 6.42
CA ARG A 414 -5.55 -8.06 5.78
C ARG A 414 -5.91 -8.11 4.30
N ILE A 415 -6.05 -6.95 3.66
CA ILE A 415 -6.30 -6.88 2.22
C ILE A 415 -5.25 -7.65 1.40
N ASN A 416 -3.98 -7.60 1.78
CA ASN A 416 -2.93 -8.35 1.08
C ASN A 416 -3.15 -9.87 1.16
N ASP A 417 -3.63 -10.40 2.28
CA ASP A 417 -3.94 -11.82 2.43
C ASP A 417 -5.04 -12.23 1.43
N VAL A 418 -6.07 -11.38 1.30
CA VAL A 418 -7.20 -11.58 0.37
C VAL A 418 -6.72 -11.55 -1.08
N LEU A 419 -6.00 -10.50 -1.46
CA LEU A 419 -5.53 -10.30 -2.84
C LEU A 419 -4.56 -11.41 -3.27
N LEU A 420 -3.63 -11.80 -2.39
CA LEU A 420 -2.65 -12.84 -2.68
C LEU A 420 -3.23 -14.24 -2.68
N THR A 421 -4.19 -14.54 -1.79
CA THR A 421 -4.93 -15.81 -1.83
C THR A 421 -5.63 -15.96 -3.17
N ALA A 422 -6.37 -14.93 -3.60
CA ALA A 422 -7.05 -14.94 -4.88
C ALA A 422 -6.06 -15.08 -6.05
N PHE A 423 -4.93 -14.36 -6.01
CA PHE A 423 -3.96 -14.40 -7.10
C PHE A 423 -3.25 -15.74 -7.20
N GLY A 424 -2.85 -16.31 -6.07
CA GLY A 424 -2.22 -17.63 -6.01
C GLY A 424 -3.15 -18.73 -6.51
N LEU A 425 -4.44 -18.70 -6.14
CA LEU A 425 -5.45 -19.65 -6.64
C LEU A 425 -5.68 -19.50 -8.15
N ALA A 426 -5.83 -18.27 -8.64
CA ALA A 426 -6.00 -18.00 -10.06
C ALA A 426 -4.78 -18.46 -10.89
N LEU A 427 -3.57 -18.18 -10.40
CA LEU A 427 -2.33 -18.59 -11.04
C LEU A 427 -2.17 -20.12 -11.06
N ALA A 428 -2.52 -20.80 -9.96
CA ALA A 428 -2.50 -22.25 -9.87
C ALA A 428 -3.45 -22.90 -10.89
N ASP A 429 -4.68 -22.41 -10.97
CA ASP A 429 -5.68 -22.93 -11.90
C ASP A 429 -5.31 -22.64 -13.36
N TRP A 430 -4.87 -21.42 -13.66
CA TRP A 430 -4.40 -21.04 -14.99
C TRP A 430 -3.22 -21.90 -15.47
N ARG A 431 -2.24 -22.18 -14.59
CA ARG A 431 -1.14 -23.12 -14.89
C ARG A 431 -1.67 -24.52 -15.19
N LYS A 432 -2.62 -25.02 -14.39
CA LYS A 432 -3.21 -26.34 -14.55
C LYS A 432 -3.94 -26.48 -15.89
N GLN A 433 -4.71 -25.47 -16.29
CA GLN A 433 -5.42 -25.44 -17.57
C GLN A 433 -4.47 -25.49 -18.78
N ARG A 434 -3.23 -24.97 -18.62
CA ARG A 434 -2.16 -25.00 -19.63
C ARG A 434 -1.29 -26.26 -19.58
N GLY A 435 -1.63 -27.24 -18.73
CA GLY A 435 -0.86 -28.48 -18.57
C GLY A 435 0.45 -28.32 -17.80
N GLN A 436 0.59 -27.24 -17.02
CA GLN A 436 1.79 -26.88 -16.26
C GLN A 436 1.53 -26.89 -14.74
N ALA A 437 0.67 -27.81 -14.28
CA ALA A 437 0.37 -27.95 -12.85
C ALA A 437 1.66 -28.17 -12.04
N GLY A 438 1.76 -27.47 -10.91
CA GLY A 438 2.88 -27.57 -9.97
C GLY A 438 2.39 -27.75 -8.54
N PRO A 439 3.26 -28.24 -7.63
CA PRO A 439 2.90 -28.45 -6.23
C PRO A 439 2.87 -27.15 -5.41
N CYS A 440 3.45 -26.06 -5.91
CA CYS A 440 3.43 -24.76 -5.27
C CYS A 440 3.27 -23.61 -6.27
N VAL A 441 2.92 -22.45 -5.74
CA VAL A 441 2.89 -21.17 -6.45
C VAL A 441 3.93 -20.26 -5.83
N ARG A 442 4.89 -19.80 -6.64
CA ARG A 442 5.94 -18.88 -6.23
C ARG A 442 5.72 -17.50 -6.85
N ILE A 443 5.73 -16.47 -6.00
CA ILE A 443 5.42 -15.09 -6.35
C ILE A 443 6.41 -14.19 -5.62
N ASP A 444 7.04 -13.27 -6.34
CA ASP A 444 7.80 -12.19 -5.69
C ASP A 444 6.84 -11.07 -5.27
N LEU A 445 7.00 -10.64 -4.02
CA LEU A 445 6.20 -9.57 -3.43
C LEU A 445 7.02 -8.31 -3.26
N GLU A 446 6.35 -7.18 -3.43
CA GLU A 446 6.89 -5.87 -3.06
C GLU A 446 6.30 -5.38 -1.73
N GLY A 447 7.19 -5.00 -0.81
CA GLY A 447 6.86 -4.33 0.44
C GLY A 447 7.40 -2.90 0.46
N HIS A 448 6.90 -2.07 1.38
CA HIS A 448 7.36 -0.68 1.50
C HIS A 448 8.80 -0.57 2.04
N GLY A 449 9.30 -1.59 2.77
CA GLY A 449 10.67 -1.70 3.28
C GLY A 449 11.09 -0.62 4.28
N ARG A 450 10.10 -0.07 5.02
CA ARG A 450 10.27 0.93 6.09
C ARG A 450 10.00 0.28 7.44
N GLU A 451 10.69 -0.82 7.68
CA GLU A 451 10.46 -1.65 8.87
C GLU A 451 11.09 -1.01 10.12
N ASP A 452 10.34 -1.04 11.23
CA ASP A 452 10.81 -0.60 12.56
C ASP A 452 11.70 -1.68 13.20
N ILE A 453 12.91 -1.84 12.66
CA ILE A 453 13.88 -2.89 13.07
C ILE A 453 15.09 -2.35 13.84
N PHE A 454 15.24 -1.03 13.95
CA PHE A 454 16.37 -0.40 14.62
C PHE A 454 15.89 0.65 15.61
N ASP A 455 16.32 0.53 16.86
CA ASP A 455 16.09 1.55 17.86
C ASP A 455 16.71 2.89 17.44
N GLY A 456 15.94 3.97 17.66
CA GLY A 456 16.34 5.34 17.34
C GLY A 456 16.32 5.70 15.85
N VAL A 457 15.87 4.79 14.96
CA VAL A 457 15.69 5.10 13.54
C VAL A 457 14.24 5.48 13.29
N ASP A 458 14.04 6.67 12.73
CA ASP A 458 12.74 7.15 12.27
C ASP A 458 12.78 7.35 10.75
N LEU A 459 11.92 6.63 10.02
CA LEU A 459 11.80 6.73 8.56
C LEU A 459 10.49 7.40 8.12
N SER A 460 9.70 7.94 9.06
CA SER A 460 8.36 8.48 8.81
C SER A 460 8.32 9.63 7.79
N ARG A 461 9.43 10.36 7.65
CA ARG A 461 9.56 11.50 6.73
C ARG A 461 10.76 11.41 5.80
N THR A 462 11.47 10.28 5.80
CA THR A 462 12.68 10.13 4.99
C THR A 462 12.31 9.84 3.54
N VAL A 463 12.75 10.69 2.62
CA VAL A 463 12.57 10.48 1.18
C VAL A 463 13.67 9.57 0.64
N GLY A 464 13.27 8.53 -0.08
CA GLY A 464 14.19 7.60 -0.74
C GLY A 464 13.50 6.34 -1.27
N TRP A 465 14.27 5.43 -1.86
CA TRP A 465 13.74 4.16 -2.36
C TRP A 465 13.92 3.05 -1.32
N PHE A 466 12.85 2.72 -0.61
CA PHE A 466 12.87 1.75 0.49
C PHE A 466 12.35 0.36 0.12
N THR A 467 11.70 0.21 -1.03
CA THR A 467 11.02 -1.02 -1.46
C THR A 467 11.81 -2.28 -1.11
N SER A 468 11.14 -3.27 -0.52
CA SER A 468 11.69 -4.61 -0.31
C SER A 468 11.08 -5.56 -1.32
N VAL A 469 11.90 -6.41 -1.95
CA VAL A 469 11.43 -7.49 -2.84
C VAL A 469 11.80 -8.82 -2.22
N PHE A 470 10.86 -9.75 -2.12
CA PHE A 470 11.11 -11.08 -1.57
C PHE A 470 10.12 -12.14 -2.11
N PRO A 471 10.57 -13.39 -2.26
CA PRO A 471 9.71 -14.47 -2.72
C PRO A 471 8.82 -14.98 -1.60
N ILE A 472 7.59 -15.37 -1.96
CA ILE A 472 6.82 -16.37 -1.22
C ILE A 472 6.62 -17.59 -2.09
N SER A 473 6.55 -18.77 -1.47
CA SER A 473 6.18 -20.02 -2.13
C SER A 473 5.13 -20.71 -1.29
N VAL A 474 3.93 -20.87 -1.83
CA VAL A 474 2.79 -21.48 -1.14
C VAL A 474 2.53 -22.85 -1.75
N GLU A 475 2.59 -23.88 -0.91
CA GLU A 475 2.23 -25.25 -1.29
C GLU A 475 0.72 -25.39 -1.49
N LEU A 476 0.32 -26.12 -2.52
CA LEU A 476 -1.10 -26.31 -2.89
C LEU A 476 -1.65 -27.66 -2.41
N GLY A 477 -0.90 -28.41 -1.59
CA GLY A 477 -1.23 -29.79 -1.22
C GLY A 477 -2.39 -29.92 -0.23
N ASP A 478 -2.70 -28.87 0.53
CA ASP A 478 -3.63 -28.93 1.67
C ASP A 478 -5.08 -28.56 1.32
N PHE A 479 -5.34 -28.14 0.08
CA PHE A 479 -6.66 -27.76 -0.41
C PHE A 479 -6.83 -28.04 -1.91
N ASP A 480 -8.08 -28.26 -2.35
CA ASP A 480 -8.38 -28.44 -3.78
C ASP A 480 -8.67 -27.08 -4.45
N VAL A 481 -7.81 -26.68 -5.40
CA VAL A 481 -7.91 -25.38 -6.11
C VAL A 481 -9.27 -25.18 -6.80
N PRO A 482 -9.81 -26.13 -7.60
CA PRO A 482 -11.14 -25.98 -8.19
C PRO A 482 -12.26 -25.77 -7.15
N ARG A 483 -12.24 -26.51 -6.03
CA ARG A 483 -13.22 -26.34 -4.95
C ARG A 483 -13.06 -24.99 -4.24
N ALA A 484 -11.83 -24.54 -4.03
CA ALA A 484 -11.53 -23.22 -3.47
C ALA A 484 -12.07 -22.10 -4.38
N LEU A 485 -11.80 -22.16 -5.69
CA LEU A 485 -12.33 -21.19 -6.65
C LEU A 485 -13.86 -21.21 -6.77
N ALA A 486 -14.50 -22.34 -6.47
CA ALA A 486 -15.95 -22.45 -6.40
C ALA A 486 -16.54 -21.98 -5.04
N GLY A 487 -15.73 -21.41 -4.13
CA GLY A 487 -16.19 -20.81 -2.87
C GLY A 487 -16.52 -21.80 -1.75
N HIS A 488 -15.98 -23.03 -1.81
CA HIS A 488 -16.19 -24.05 -0.76
C HIS A 488 -15.22 -23.88 0.41
N ALA A 489 -15.30 -24.77 1.41
CA ALA A 489 -14.42 -24.78 2.59
C ALA A 489 -12.90 -24.76 2.27
N ASP A 490 -12.51 -25.31 1.11
CA ASP A 490 -11.13 -25.26 0.60
C ASP A 490 -10.62 -23.82 0.40
N LEU A 491 -11.51 -22.85 0.14
CA LEU A 491 -11.15 -21.43 0.03
C LEU A 491 -10.69 -20.85 1.38
N GLY A 492 -11.37 -21.24 2.47
CA GLY A 492 -10.95 -20.86 3.82
C GLY A 492 -9.58 -21.44 4.18
N ARG A 493 -9.32 -22.69 3.79
CA ARG A 493 -8.00 -23.32 4.00
C ARG A 493 -6.90 -22.63 3.19
N ALA A 494 -7.16 -22.35 1.92
CA ALA A 494 -6.24 -21.60 1.07
C ALA A 494 -5.94 -20.23 1.69
N PHE A 495 -6.97 -19.50 2.12
CA PHE A 495 -6.79 -18.20 2.77
C PHE A 495 -5.91 -18.28 4.02
N LYS A 496 -6.19 -19.21 4.93
CA LYS A 496 -5.38 -19.42 6.14
C LYS A 496 -3.92 -19.75 5.80
N GLN A 497 -3.68 -20.58 4.76
CA GLN A 497 -2.33 -20.96 4.35
C GLN A 497 -1.55 -19.78 3.76
N PHE A 498 -2.15 -18.98 2.88
CA PHE A 498 -1.52 -17.76 2.35
C PHE A 498 -1.26 -16.73 3.44
N LYS A 499 -2.24 -16.51 4.33
CA LYS A 499 -2.12 -15.61 5.48
C LYS A 499 -0.94 -16.02 6.38
N GLU A 500 -0.87 -17.29 6.78
CA GLU A 500 0.21 -17.75 7.66
C GLU A 500 1.57 -17.71 6.98
N GLN A 501 1.64 -18.00 5.68
CA GLN A 501 2.89 -17.85 4.93
C GLN A 501 3.40 -16.40 4.97
N LEU A 502 2.50 -15.42 4.83
CA LEU A 502 2.82 -13.99 4.88
C LEU A 502 3.17 -13.52 6.29
N HIS A 503 2.40 -13.93 7.29
CA HIS A 503 2.56 -13.48 8.67
C HIS A 503 3.74 -14.15 9.39
N ALA A 504 4.22 -15.30 8.91
CA ALA A 504 5.42 -15.95 9.42
C ALA A 504 6.73 -15.28 8.96
N LEU A 505 6.66 -14.31 8.02
CA LEU A 505 7.84 -13.63 7.49
C LEU A 505 8.46 -12.68 8.54
N PRO A 506 9.74 -12.87 8.93
CA PRO A 506 10.43 -11.92 9.78
C PRO A 506 10.52 -10.55 9.11
N ASP A 507 10.17 -9.51 9.85
CA ASP A 507 10.20 -8.11 9.41
C ASP A 507 9.63 -7.92 7.99
N HIS A 508 8.49 -8.56 7.72
CA HIS A 508 7.77 -8.45 6.46
C HIS A 508 8.63 -8.77 5.22
N GLY A 509 9.62 -9.67 5.37
CA GLY A 509 10.45 -10.17 4.28
C GLY A 509 11.70 -9.35 3.96
N LEU A 510 11.96 -8.26 4.70
CA LEU A 510 13.16 -7.43 4.53
C LEU A 510 14.48 -8.25 4.60
N GLY A 511 14.49 -9.29 5.43
CA GLY A 511 15.66 -10.16 5.63
C GLY A 511 16.12 -10.89 4.36
N PHE A 512 15.22 -11.19 3.42
CA PHE A 512 15.59 -11.84 2.16
C PHE A 512 16.58 -11.00 1.37
N GLY A 513 16.26 -9.72 1.13
CA GLY A 513 17.11 -8.82 0.36
C GLY A 513 18.48 -8.61 1.03
N LEU A 514 18.50 -8.53 2.37
CA LEU A 514 19.75 -8.45 3.14
C LEU A 514 20.64 -9.66 2.90
N LEU A 515 20.09 -10.87 2.98
CA LEU A 515 20.84 -12.10 2.77
C LEU A 515 21.22 -12.32 1.30
N ARG A 516 20.34 -11.96 0.36
CA ARG A 516 20.50 -12.17 -1.08
C ARG A 516 21.51 -11.21 -1.71
N HIS A 517 21.58 -9.97 -1.23
CA HIS A 517 22.38 -8.92 -1.88
C HIS A 517 23.52 -8.36 -1.03
N LEU A 518 23.39 -8.36 0.31
CA LEU A 518 24.37 -7.68 1.18
C LEU A 518 25.21 -8.62 2.05
N ASN A 519 24.76 -9.86 2.28
CA ASN A 519 25.50 -10.82 3.10
C ASN A 519 26.51 -11.62 2.26
N PRO A 520 27.82 -11.54 2.54
CA PRO A 520 28.86 -12.19 1.73
C PRO A 520 28.86 -13.72 1.82
N THR A 521 28.26 -14.30 2.86
CA THR A 521 28.17 -15.75 3.07
C THR A 521 26.99 -16.37 2.31
N THR A 522 25.85 -15.67 2.25
CA THR A 522 24.62 -16.21 1.67
C THR A 522 24.35 -15.75 0.23
N ALA A 523 24.83 -14.58 -0.17
CA ALA A 523 24.49 -13.95 -1.44
C ALA A 523 24.75 -14.87 -2.65
N ALA A 524 25.93 -15.48 -2.75
CA ALA A 524 26.29 -16.36 -3.88
C ALA A 524 25.42 -17.62 -3.96
N THR A 525 24.92 -18.13 -2.84
CA THR A 525 24.02 -19.29 -2.84
C THR A 525 22.62 -18.87 -3.23
N LEU A 526 22.11 -17.77 -2.68
CA LEU A 526 20.76 -17.29 -2.95
C LEU A 526 20.62 -16.75 -4.39
N SER A 527 21.67 -16.18 -4.96
CA SER A 527 21.69 -15.73 -6.36
C SER A 527 21.75 -16.85 -7.40
N ALA A 528 22.07 -18.08 -6.98
CA ALA A 528 22.10 -19.23 -7.88
C ALA A 528 20.71 -19.84 -8.12
N TYR A 529 19.70 -19.50 -7.30
CA TYR A 529 18.33 -19.94 -7.52
C TYR A 529 17.68 -19.15 -8.65
N ALA A 530 16.74 -19.77 -9.35
CA ALA A 530 15.96 -19.09 -10.37
C ALA A 530 15.00 -18.08 -9.74
N ASP A 531 14.94 -16.87 -10.29
CA ASP A 531 14.00 -15.82 -9.89
C ASP A 531 12.54 -16.26 -10.06
N ALA A 532 11.63 -15.60 -9.35
CA ALA A 532 10.21 -15.82 -9.56
C ALA A 532 9.79 -15.35 -10.96
N GLN A 533 8.86 -16.08 -11.58
CA GLN A 533 8.35 -15.71 -12.90
C GLN A 533 7.25 -14.64 -12.82
N VAL A 534 6.69 -14.43 -11.63
CA VAL A 534 5.53 -13.58 -11.39
C VAL A 534 5.78 -12.67 -10.21
N SER A 535 5.43 -11.39 -10.33
CA SER A 535 5.39 -10.46 -9.20
C SER A 535 3.98 -9.96 -8.89
N PHE A 536 3.77 -9.62 -7.62
CA PHE A 536 2.57 -8.96 -7.13
C PHE A 536 2.92 -7.78 -6.22
N ASN A 537 2.26 -6.66 -6.44
CA ASN A 537 2.37 -5.48 -5.60
C ASN A 537 0.99 -4.85 -5.36
N TYR A 538 0.73 -4.41 -4.13
CA TYR A 538 -0.44 -3.62 -3.79
C TYR A 538 -0.01 -2.25 -3.26
N LEU A 539 -0.33 -1.20 -4.03
CA LEU A 539 0.12 0.17 -3.80
C LEU A 539 -0.74 0.94 -2.76
N GLY A 540 -1.70 0.25 -2.13
CA GLY A 540 -2.63 0.84 -1.18
C GLY A 540 -3.75 1.62 -1.84
N ARG A 541 -4.39 2.48 -1.05
CA ARG A 541 -5.49 3.34 -1.48
C ARG A 541 -5.00 4.73 -1.88
N PHE A 542 -5.61 5.29 -2.93
CA PHE A 542 -5.39 6.64 -3.42
C PHE A 542 -6.69 7.44 -3.35
N GLU A 543 -6.59 8.67 -2.85
CA GLU A 543 -7.72 9.60 -2.76
C GLU A 543 -8.19 10.02 -4.15
N ALA A 544 -9.47 10.45 -4.22
CA ALA A 544 -10.02 10.99 -5.44
C ALA A 544 -9.29 12.30 -5.79
N SER A 545 -8.96 12.49 -7.07
CA SER A 545 -8.49 13.79 -7.55
C SER A 545 -9.60 14.82 -7.33
N ASP A 546 -9.32 15.84 -6.54
CA ASP A 546 -10.15 17.03 -6.45
C ASP A 546 -9.67 18.10 -7.46
N GLN A 547 -10.41 19.21 -7.59
CA GLN A 547 -10.01 20.32 -8.45
C GLN A 547 -9.11 21.34 -7.73
N GLN A 548 -8.52 20.98 -6.58
CA GLN A 548 -7.67 21.89 -5.82
C GLN A 548 -6.26 21.98 -6.41
N ALA A 549 -5.52 23.01 -6.02
CA ALA A 549 -4.11 23.10 -6.38
C ALA A 549 -3.30 22.03 -5.63
N TRP A 550 -2.20 21.58 -6.23
CA TRP A 550 -1.30 20.53 -5.72
C TRP A 550 -1.87 19.10 -5.69
N THR A 551 -3.05 18.89 -6.27
CA THR A 551 -3.61 17.54 -6.45
C THR A 551 -3.39 17.04 -7.88
N MET A 552 -3.56 15.74 -8.09
CA MET A 552 -3.31 15.09 -9.38
C MET A 552 -4.20 15.68 -10.48
N ALA A 553 -3.61 15.94 -11.63
CA ALA A 553 -4.33 16.44 -12.80
C ALA A 553 -5.10 15.34 -13.53
N ASP A 554 -6.18 15.67 -14.24
CA ASP A 554 -7.00 14.70 -14.99
C ASP A 554 -6.23 14.07 -16.16
N GLU A 555 -5.26 14.82 -16.70
CA GLU A 555 -4.37 14.36 -17.76
C GLU A 555 -3.26 13.43 -17.26
N ALA A 556 -3.19 13.18 -15.95
CA ALA A 556 -2.18 12.33 -15.34
C ALA A 556 -2.58 10.85 -15.40
N ASP A 557 -1.61 9.98 -15.69
CA ASP A 557 -1.61 8.65 -15.10
C ASP A 557 -1.27 8.80 -13.62
N ARG A 558 -2.15 8.34 -12.73
CA ARG A 558 -2.16 8.70 -11.29
C ARG A 558 -0.87 8.36 -10.54
N LEU A 559 -0.06 7.46 -11.09
CA LEU A 559 1.37 7.26 -10.79
C LEU A 559 2.00 6.60 -12.02
N GLY A 560 2.60 7.41 -12.89
CA GLY A 560 3.42 6.89 -13.96
C GLY A 560 4.73 6.36 -13.38
N SER A 561 4.82 5.05 -13.14
CA SER A 561 6.14 4.41 -13.11
C SER A 561 6.69 4.40 -14.54
N GLY A 562 7.28 5.53 -14.94
CA GLY A 562 7.98 5.66 -16.19
C GLY A 562 9.30 4.90 -16.12
N SER A 563 9.27 3.60 -16.41
CA SER A 563 10.50 2.87 -16.67
C SER A 563 11.06 3.26 -18.03
N ASP A 564 12.39 3.34 -18.14
CA ASP A 564 13.07 3.40 -19.44
C ASP A 564 12.51 2.27 -20.32
N GLY A 565 12.05 2.61 -21.52
CA GLY A 565 11.58 1.61 -22.48
C GLY A 565 12.62 0.53 -22.77
N ALA A 566 13.91 0.85 -22.64
CA ALA A 566 15.02 -0.06 -22.82
C ALA A 566 15.31 -0.97 -21.60
N MET A 567 14.68 -0.73 -20.45
CA MET A 567 14.89 -1.54 -19.25
C MET A 567 14.36 -2.97 -19.46
N PRO A 568 15.12 -4.01 -19.05
CA PRO A 568 14.63 -5.38 -19.06
C PRO A 568 13.40 -5.55 -18.16
N LEU A 569 12.46 -6.38 -18.58
CA LEU A 569 11.42 -6.88 -17.69
C LEU A 569 12.06 -7.78 -16.62
N THR A 570 11.67 -7.57 -15.38
CA THR A 570 12.20 -8.33 -14.23
C THR A 570 11.39 -9.59 -13.97
N HIS A 571 10.11 -9.60 -14.38
CA HIS A 571 9.20 -10.73 -14.23
C HIS A 571 8.47 -10.98 -15.54
N ALA A 572 8.09 -12.24 -15.77
CA ALA A 572 7.39 -12.63 -16.99
C ALA A 572 5.95 -12.09 -17.00
N ILE A 573 5.34 -12.01 -15.82
CA ILE A 573 4.04 -11.39 -15.54
C ILE A 573 4.17 -10.58 -14.26
N ALA A 574 3.71 -9.33 -14.25
CA ALA A 574 3.65 -8.50 -13.06
C ALA A 574 2.24 -7.93 -12.88
N LEU A 575 1.70 -8.05 -11.67
CA LEU A 575 0.41 -7.50 -11.27
C LEU A 575 0.62 -6.39 -10.23
N ASN A 576 0.29 -5.16 -10.60
CA ASN A 576 0.21 -4.02 -9.69
C ASN A 576 -1.26 -3.69 -9.43
N ALA A 577 -1.71 -3.82 -8.18
CA ALA A 577 -3.06 -3.49 -7.75
C ALA A 577 -3.07 -2.21 -6.89
N LEU A 578 -4.12 -1.41 -7.02
CA LEU A 578 -4.34 -0.23 -6.19
C LEU A 578 -5.84 0.04 -6.05
N ALA A 579 -6.27 0.68 -4.98
CA ALA A 579 -7.65 1.14 -4.85
C ALA A 579 -7.74 2.64 -5.12
N GLU A 580 -8.63 3.02 -6.03
CA GLU A 580 -8.91 4.42 -6.36
C GLU A 580 -10.27 4.82 -5.81
N GLU A 581 -10.34 5.96 -5.12
CA GLU A 581 -11.63 6.56 -4.82
C GLU A 581 -12.24 7.19 -6.09
N SER A 582 -13.54 6.94 -6.29
CA SER A 582 -14.36 7.50 -7.36
C SER A 582 -15.62 8.14 -6.77
N VAL A 583 -16.39 8.87 -7.59
CA VAL A 583 -17.65 9.49 -7.16
C VAL A 583 -18.64 8.44 -6.65
N ASP A 584 -18.61 7.23 -7.22
CA ASP A 584 -19.50 6.13 -6.86
C ASP A 584 -18.96 5.25 -5.72
N GLY A 585 -17.74 5.50 -5.23
CA GLY A 585 -17.03 4.73 -4.20
C GLY A 585 -15.70 4.13 -4.67
N PRO A 586 -15.02 3.33 -3.84
CA PRO A 586 -13.69 2.80 -4.13
C PRO A 586 -13.72 1.72 -5.22
N CYS A 587 -12.76 1.78 -6.14
CA CYS A 587 -12.57 0.82 -7.22
C CYS A 587 -11.17 0.23 -7.18
N LEU A 588 -11.04 -1.11 -7.10
CA LEU A 588 -9.75 -1.77 -7.25
C LEU A 588 -9.37 -1.78 -8.73
N VAL A 589 -8.20 -1.21 -9.04
CA VAL A 589 -7.61 -1.14 -10.37
C VAL A 589 -6.42 -2.10 -10.42
N ALA A 590 -6.41 -2.93 -11.45
CA ALA A 590 -5.44 -3.99 -11.67
C ALA A 590 -4.65 -3.71 -12.95
N ASN A 591 -3.36 -3.40 -12.80
CA ASN A 591 -2.46 -3.14 -13.90
C ASN A 591 -1.55 -4.36 -14.11
N TRP A 592 -1.75 -5.03 -15.24
CA TRP A 592 -0.98 -6.19 -15.66
C TRP A 592 0.05 -5.77 -16.69
N SER A 593 1.29 -6.22 -16.50
CA SER A 593 2.33 -6.14 -17.52
C SER A 593 2.98 -7.50 -17.73
N TRP A 594 3.39 -7.79 -18.96
CA TRP A 594 4.00 -9.09 -19.27
C TRP A 594 4.97 -9.02 -20.44
N ALA A 595 5.82 -10.03 -20.53
CA ALA A 595 6.67 -10.24 -21.70
C ALA A 595 5.82 -10.70 -22.90
N ALA A 596 5.54 -9.80 -23.84
CA ALA A 596 4.67 -10.06 -25.00
C ALA A 596 5.18 -11.18 -25.91
N ARG A 597 6.48 -11.50 -25.84
CA ARG A 597 7.08 -12.65 -26.53
C ARG A 597 6.66 -14.00 -25.92
N LEU A 598 6.35 -14.02 -24.62
CA LEU A 598 6.04 -15.23 -23.87
C LEU A 598 4.53 -15.50 -23.77
N PHE A 599 3.73 -14.44 -23.70
CA PHE A 599 2.27 -14.53 -23.56
C PHE A 599 1.57 -13.56 -24.50
N ASN A 600 0.44 -13.98 -25.05
CA ASN A 600 -0.44 -13.07 -25.79
C ASN A 600 -1.44 -12.38 -24.84
N HIS A 601 -2.23 -11.46 -25.38
CA HIS A 601 -3.24 -10.74 -24.59
C HIS A 601 -4.29 -11.68 -23.97
N ASP A 602 -4.77 -12.67 -24.71
CA ASP A 602 -5.83 -13.58 -24.24
C ASP A 602 -5.35 -14.48 -23.09
N ASP A 603 -4.09 -14.91 -23.13
CA ASP A 603 -3.44 -15.66 -22.05
C ASP A 603 -3.52 -14.90 -20.71
N ILE A 604 -3.19 -13.59 -20.74
CA ILE A 604 -3.18 -12.73 -19.56
C ILE A 604 -4.58 -12.27 -19.17
N ALA A 605 -5.45 -12.01 -20.14
CA ALA A 605 -6.84 -11.67 -19.89
C ALA A 605 -7.58 -12.80 -19.17
N ASP A 606 -7.31 -14.06 -19.50
CA ASP A 606 -7.89 -15.21 -18.80
C ASP A 606 -7.39 -15.32 -17.35
N LEU A 607 -6.08 -15.18 -17.11
CA LEU A 607 -5.52 -15.13 -15.74
C LEU A 607 -6.12 -13.97 -14.94
N ALA A 608 -6.23 -12.80 -15.54
CA ALA A 608 -6.74 -11.60 -14.91
C ALA A 608 -8.22 -11.73 -14.53
N GLN A 609 -9.03 -12.32 -15.42
CA GLN A 609 -10.43 -12.65 -15.11
C GLN A 609 -10.54 -13.77 -14.07
N GLY A 610 -9.64 -14.75 -14.10
CA GLY A 610 -9.53 -15.78 -13.05
C GLY A 610 -9.28 -15.18 -11.67
N TRP A 611 -8.42 -14.17 -11.58
CA TRP A 611 -8.17 -13.44 -10.34
C TRP A 611 -9.41 -12.70 -9.84
N PHE A 612 -10.14 -12.02 -10.72
CA PHE A 612 -11.37 -11.30 -10.34
C PHE A 612 -12.45 -12.28 -9.85
N ARG A 613 -12.64 -13.42 -10.52
CA ARG A 613 -13.55 -14.48 -10.07
C ARG A 613 -13.16 -15.02 -8.68
N ALA A 614 -11.87 -15.20 -8.42
CA ALA A 614 -11.39 -15.64 -7.11
C ALA A 614 -11.66 -14.59 -6.00
N LEU A 615 -11.53 -13.30 -6.31
CA LEU A 615 -11.88 -12.21 -5.40
C LEU A 615 -13.39 -12.18 -5.09
N GLU A 616 -14.24 -12.33 -6.11
CA GLU A 616 -15.70 -12.43 -5.94
C GLU A 616 -16.11 -13.65 -5.10
N ALA A 617 -15.40 -14.78 -5.29
CA ALA A 617 -15.60 -15.98 -4.47
C ALA A 617 -15.24 -15.73 -2.99
N LEU A 618 -14.16 -14.97 -2.69
CA LEU A 618 -13.82 -14.58 -1.32
C LEU A 618 -14.88 -13.66 -0.70
N VAL A 619 -15.43 -12.71 -1.46
CA VAL A 619 -16.54 -11.85 -1.00
C VAL A 619 -17.77 -12.67 -0.63
N THR A 620 -18.10 -13.66 -1.46
CA THR A 620 -19.24 -14.57 -1.21
C THR A 620 -18.96 -15.48 -0.01
N PHE A 621 -17.75 -16.04 0.07
CA PHE A 621 -17.33 -16.93 1.15
C PHE A 621 -17.33 -16.23 2.50
N ALA A 622 -16.89 -14.98 2.58
CA ALA A 622 -16.89 -14.17 3.80
C ALA A 622 -18.29 -13.95 4.39
N GLN A 623 -19.36 -14.14 3.61
CA GLN A 623 -20.75 -14.06 4.07
C GLN A 623 -21.32 -15.42 4.51
N SER A 624 -20.57 -16.50 4.30
CA SER A 624 -20.99 -17.85 4.65
C SER A 624 -20.77 -18.13 6.13
N SER A 625 -21.50 -19.12 6.68
CA SER A 625 -21.29 -19.60 8.04
C SER A 625 -19.96 -20.35 8.23
N GLN A 626 -19.20 -20.58 7.15
CA GLN A 626 -17.88 -21.22 7.18
C GLN A 626 -16.74 -20.19 7.16
N ALA A 627 -17.06 -18.90 7.05
CA ALA A 627 -16.07 -17.83 7.11
C ALA A 627 -15.47 -17.69 8.51
N GLY A 628 -14.20 -17.31 8.56
CA GLY A 628 -13.48 -16.98 9.78
C GLY A 628 -12.64 -18.13 10.32
N GLY A 629 -12.65 -18.24 11.64
CA GLY A 629 -11.70 -19.04 12.40
C GLY A 629 -10.36 -18.33 12.60
N PHE A 630 -9.60 -18.82 13.57
CA PHE A 630 -8.30 -18.30 13.91
C PHE A 630 -7.18 -19.07 13.20
N THR A 631 -6.07 -18.37 13.03
CA THR A 631 -4.78 -18.94 12.63
C THR A 631 -3.73 -18.67 13.70
N PRO A 632 -2.56 -19.35 13.68
CA PRO A 632 -1.52 -19.11 14.68
C PRO A 632 -1.12 -17.64 14.82
N SER A 633 -1.10 -16.88 13.72
CA SER A 633 -0.81 -15.43 13.77
C SER A 633 -1.88 -14.58 14.49
N ASP A 634 -3.08 -15.09 14.72
CA ASP A 634 -4.13 -14.41 15.50
C ASP A 634 -3.96 -14.58 17.01
N VAL A 635 -3.21 -15.59 17.44
CA VAL A 635 -2.97 -15.92 18.85
C VAL A 635 -1.47 -15.94 19.17
N PRO A 636 -0.76 -14.82 18.94
CA PRO A 636 0.71 -14.79 18.96
C PRO A 636 1.34 -15.07 20.33
N LEU A 637 0.54 -15.08 21.40
CA LEU A 637 0.98 -15.42 22.77
C LEU A 637 1.01 -16.93 23.04
N LEU A 638 0.47 -17.75 22.13
CA LEU A 638 0.38 -19.20 22.27
C LEU A 638 1.23 -19.91 21.20
N SER A 639 2.08 -20.85 21.62
CA SER A 639 2.75 -21.78 20.69
C SER A 639 1.79 -22.90 20.29
N ILE A 640 0.87 -22.61 19.36
CA ILE A 640 -0.17 -23.52 18.90
C ILE A 640 -0.17 -23.63 17.37
N ASN A 641 -0.41 -24.83 16.82
CA ASN A 641 -0.51 -25.03 15.36
C ASN A 641 -1.97 -24.93 14.88
N GLN A 642 -2.17 -24.87 13.56
CA GLN A 642 -3.52 -24.73 12.98
C GLN A 642 -4.46 -25.89 13.35
N ALA A 643 -3.96 -27.12 13.41
CA ALA A 643 -4.78 -28.29 13.74
C ALA A 643 -5.28 -28.26 15.19
N ASP A 644 -4.44 -27.78 16.11
CA ASP A 644 -4.81 -27.59 17.52
C ASP A 644 -5.84 -26.46 17.67
N ILE A 645 -5.70 -25.36 16.91
CA ILE A 645 -6.70 -24.28 16.88
C ILE A 645 -8.05 -24.82 16.39
N GLU A 646 -8.06 -25.52 15.26
CA GLU A 646 -9.29 -26.10 14.68
C GLU A 646 -9.92 -27.13 15.62
N TYR A 647 -9.11 -27.91 16.34
CA TYR A 647 -9.58 -28.81 17.38
C TYR A 647 -10.27 -28.04 18.52
N LEU A 648 -9.65 -26.96 19.02
CA LEU A 648 -10.26 -26.12 20.06
C LEU A 648 -11.56 -25.47 19.57
N GLU A 649 -11.57 -24.91 18.36
CA GLU A 649 -12.78 -24.36 17.75
C GLU A 649 -13.90 -25.41 17.67
N SER A 650 -13.58 -26.65 17.27
CA SER A 650 -14.55 -27.74 17.20
C SER A 650 -15.14 -28.12 18.57
N LEU A 651 -14.34 -28.03 19.65
CA LEU A 651 -14.79 -28.32 21.01
C LEU A 651 -15.79 -27.27 21.51
N TYR A 652 -15.59 -26.00 21.16
CA TYR A 652 -16.40 -24.89 21.66
C TYR A 652 -17.51 -24.43 20.69
N ALA A 653 -17.48 -24.85 19.43
CA ALA A 653 -18.56 -24.60 18.45
C ALA A 653 -19.91 -25.22 18.85
N SER A 654 -19.93 -26.17 19.79
CA SER A 654 -21.14 -26.86 20.26
C SER A 654 -21.80 -26.25 21.50
N ARG A 655 -21.28 -25.12 22.02
CA ARG A 655 -21.79 -24.46 23.24
C ARG A 655 -22.53 -23.14 23.01
N HIS A 656 -22.79 -22.75 21.76
CA HIS A 656 -23.54 -21.53 21.42
C HIS A 656 -24.85 -21.83 20.69
#